data_AF-A0A3A8RMT5-F1
#
_entry.id   AF-A0A3A8RMT5-F1
#
_cell.length_a   1.000
_cell.length_b   1.000
_cell.length_c   1.000
_cell.angle_alpha   90.00
_cell.angle_beta   90.00
_cell.angle_gamma   90.00
#
_symmetry.space_group_name_H-M   'P 1'
#
loop_
_entity.id
_entity.type
_entity.pdbx_description
1 polymer ?
#
loop_
_entity_poly.entity_id
_entity_poly.type
_entity_poly.pdbx_seq_one_letter_code
_entity_poly.pdbx_strand_id
1 'polypeptide(L)'
;MLPASVEEMPHEVQLPSGRFLAAMMAWVNELPFDTPAARRMAGEALTEVVLRALELTRFGGEFITPRLVSQLMVALANPCPGERIYDPCFGTGSLLIEVSHVLRNKAGEVALGESTRVQESPLFGVERQPDLYLVAFVQLLLGGARPALMLGDALESEVASRHQEQGFDCVFIDPPWGMKVEGSHLFDFPIKGRTSENLFAQHAVRSLRAGGRAVLAVPPGLLERGGADRDLRKSLLENYRIDAVLRFPARAFRGLRSIPPALVLVRNAPPSDSVRFLDLVVLPETATACFNLARDLLAGNDVAPHTVRDVPVSELLKMDAQFVVPAEREVADDVLSGLAAKVDLVALRDVVQIVSGFQPPPQAVTDHRVENALPLLRISDLSDGVVRVGDRYLSPSKAARLPRPDQLVRRGDVLLSIDGTIGKVQHIRTVFATSRDALVSSDVVVGIAQKGLVILRPTTPSLDARFLAAVLASDTLQALLRRLARGVTIAHLPLNVLGMVRVPVPPLAVQERVLRRLVDQPGDALDALILVLAGDDEDPLLRLFRTSPALSRLIADAVPESSELRNLTFEALRELRQLRNAVAHPMANSNLLRGAELTGDAVQLLLVLGAVPAQALRRGGEASFEAVSAAQDLAVAAMPIVRRLPGALGRYASRLIERLAQWGETERLDLLAQVQLAVKHDEREFWKDAEGKSHTTVQVTLQGAMPLRDVVVQVPGLLQDVHIVEELKPGQSFELDLELPPGSNWQGHESGGGVRKPLYWAAEKPDGEGLTGESEVQVWFMWSNWGPSGPFAPVLHMEQSPIGDRWLDYGTSPYVAGDVVDDPGMFFGRKAVLADIHTHVGGGTKVILLEGNRRTGKTSILRQLQRPEIGLVDRCVLVESSLQGTIGDPLRDGIPTEKVFRMLVRDIGDACAKAGMQVPLPGMESVVELNAFRFRFLKYLDVYFSGIDPYEALQIYVDMVVAAIAPRRLLLMLDEFDKLKVGIDNGVTSPLVPENIRNLLQTRPNVAAIISGSRRLKRLREEYWSALFGFGHRIGVDPLAPSEVADLVRRPVEGRLAFSEDAIQTITRTTACQPYLVQSLCARVFELAKRNNWRRIRAAEVDDAASHMVYDNEHFRVLWNSAATERRRYLLWLCHRLVDEPHRMNAALLTQRLEEAGVVVPVDLVDDDLRFLIELELIGLRNTEHGPQYELALPLMGLWMNKNEDAEAQRRRAVNEAQGGVST
;
A
#
# COMPACT_ATOMS: atom_id res chain seq x y z
N MET A 1 -29.02 44.12 36.03
CA MET A 1 -28.67 42.98 36.91
C MET A 1 -29.29 41.73 36.31
N LEU A 2 -28.44 40.81 35.85
CA LEU A 2 -28.63 39.43 35.34
C LEU A 2 -29.69 39.15 34.23
N PRO A 3 -29.24 38.67 33.04
CA PRO A 3 -30.05 38.20 31.90
C PRO A 3 -29.93 36.68 31.58
N ALA A 4 -30.67 36.24 30.54
CA ALA A 4 -30.57 35.00 29.72
C ALA A 4 -31.04 33.68 30.39
N SER A 5 -31.73 32.71 29.77
CA SER A 5 -32.01 32.33 28.37
C SER A 5 -32.95 31.12 28.36
N VAL A 6 -34.00 31.07 27.51
CA VAL A 6 -34.49 29.84 26.82
C VAL A 6 -35.29 30.30 25.58
N GLU A 7 -34.62 30.43 24.44
CA GLU A 7 -35.26 30.48 23.11
C GLU A 7 -34.61 29.39 22.25
N GLU A 8 -35.42 28.82 21.35
CA GLU A 8 -35.13 27.78 20.35
C GLU A 8 -35.44 26.31 20.74
N MET A 9 -36.73 25.98 20.79
CA MET A 9 -37.24 24.72 20.24
C MET A 9 -37.93 25.03 18.90
N PRO A 10 -37.64 24.31 17.80
CA PRO A 10 -38.41 24.48 16.57
C PRO A 10 -39.76 23.76 16.72
N HIS A 11 -40.83 24.53 16.97
CA HIS A 11 -42.21 24.12 16.74
C HIS A 11 -42.60 24.42 15.29
N GLU A 12 -42.78 23.37 14.49
CA GLU A 12 -44.01 23.11 13.70
C GLU A 12 -43.77 21.86 12.85
N VAL A 13 -44.21 20.70 13.35
CA VAL A 13 -44.49 19.56 12.48
C VAL A 13 -45.67 19.98 11.61
N GLN A 14 -45.42 20.32 10.34
CA GLN A 14 -46.49 20.53 9.37
C GLN A 14 -47.35 19.26 9.35
N LEU A 15 -48.56 19.34 9.91
CA LEU A 15 -49.52 18.26 9.81
C LEU A 15 -49.72 17.92 8.32
N PRO A 16 -49.66 16.64 7.94
CA PRO A 16 -49.83 16.27 6.55
C PRO A 16 -51.15 16.84 6.01
N SER A 17 -51.14 17.33 4.77
CA SER A 17 -52.35 17.87 4.14
C SER A 17 -53.52 16.89 4.28
N GLY A 18 -54.75 17.37 4.43
CA GLY A 18 -55.92 16.48 4.59
C GLY A 18 -56.06 15.44 3.46
N ARG A 19 -55.52 15.73 2.27
CA ARG A 19 -55.40 14.77 1.15
C ARG A 19 -54.40 13.64 1.43
N PHE A 20 -53.26 13.95 2.01
CA PHE A 20 -52.27 12.94 2.40
C PHE A 20 -52.80 12.06 3.53
N LEU A 21 -53.45 12.65 4.54
CA LEU A 21 -54.08 11.87 5.60
C LEU A 21 -55.19 10.95 5.05
N ALA A 22 -56.03 11.44 4.13
CA ALA A 22 -57.05 10.61 3.47
C ALA A 22 -56.44 9.47 2.66
N ALA A 23 -55.33 9.72 1.93
CA ALA A 23 -54.61 8.68 1.19
C ALA A 23 -53.99 7.64 2.12
N MET A 24 -53.39 8.06 3.25
CA MET A 24 -52.89 7.15 4.28
C MET A 24 -54.01 6.32 4.89
N MET A 25 -55.16 6.93 5.22
CA MET A 25 -56.31 6.20 5.76
C MET A 25 -56.86 5.17 4.78
N ALA A 26 -56.96 5.52 3.49
CA ALA A 26 -57.37 4.59 2.45
C ALA A 26 -56.40 3.42 2.34
N TRP A 27 -55.09 3.70 2.34
CA TRP A 27 -54.06 2.66 2.31
C TRP A 27 -54.09 1.75 3.54
N VAL A 28 -54.21 2.31 4.76
CA VAL A 28 -54.34 1.52 5.99
C VAL A 28 -55.61 0.67 5.98
N ASN A 29 -56.71 1.16 5.41
CA ASN A 29 -57.96 0.41 5.27
C ASN A 29 -57.86 -0.76 4.27
N GLU A 30 -56.90 -0.74 3.34
CA GLU A 30 -56.61 -1.85 2.42
C GLU A 30 -55.70 -2.92 3.05
N LEU A 31 -55.08 -2.66 4.20
CA LEU A 31 -54.22 -3.63 4.87
C LEU A 31 -55.07 -4.72 5.56
N PRO A 32 -54.68 -6.00 5.45
CA PRO A 32 -55.46 -7.09 6.01
C PRO A 32 -55.28 -7.16 7.54
N PHE A 33 -56.28 -6.73 8.31
CA PHE A 33 -56.29 -6.80 9.79
C PHE A 33 -57.35 -7.78 10.36
N ASP A 34 -58.11 -8.45 9.50
CA ASP A 34 -59.31 -9.19 9.88
C ASP A 34 -59.01 -10.49 10.65
N THR A 35 -57.83 -11.08 10.42
CA THR A 35 -57.43 -12.31 11.09
C THR A 35 -56.25 -12.06 12.04
N PRO A 36 -56.09 -12.85 13.11
CA PRO A 36 -54.90 -12.81 13.95
C PRO A 36 -53.61 -13.00 13.15
N ALA A 37 -53.62 -13.81 12.07
CA ALA A 37 -52.47 -14.00 11.21
C ALA A 37 -52.12 -12.73 10.42
N ALA A 38 -53.12 -12.05 9.86
CA ALA A 38 -52.91 -10.86 9.08
C ALA A 38 -52.46 -9.66 9.94
N ARG A 39 -53.00 -9.51 11.16
CA ARG A 39 -52.49 -8.52 12.14
C ARG A 39 -51.01 -8.74 12.48
N ARG A 40 -50.57 -9.99 12.58
CA ARG A 40 -49.15 -10.32 12.84
C ARG A 40 -48.26 -9.98 11.65
N MET A 41 -48.68 -10.30 10.43
CA MET A 41 -47.94 -9.91 9.22
C MET A 41 -47.79 -8.38 9.14
N ALA A 42 -48.83 -7.63 9.51
CA ALA A 42 -48.75 -6.17 9.60
C ALA A 42 -47.78 -5.69 10.68
N GLY A 43 -47.74 -6.38 11.84
CA GLY A 43 -46.75 -6.14 12.89
C GLY A 43 -45.31 -6.39 12.43
N GLU A 44 -45.05 -7.51 11.75
CA GLU A 44 -43.72 -7.85 11.19
C GLU A 44 -43.29 -6.83 10.12
N ALA A 45 -44.21 -6.42 9.24
CA ALA A 45 -43.95 -5.38 8.26
C ALA A 45 -43.65 -4.03 8.93
N LEU A 46 -44.37 -3.68 10.00
CA LEU A 46 -44.09 -2.48 10.79
C LEU A 46 -42.70 -2.55 11.45
N THR A 47 -42.29 -3.71 12.00
CA THR A 47 -40.94 -3.90 12.53
C THR A 47 -39.88 -3.62 11.47
N GLU A 48 -40.02 -4.17 10.27
CA GLU A 48 -39.06 -3.95 9.16
C GLU A 48 -39.02 -2.49 8.71
N VAL A 49 -40.17 -1.81 8.65
CA VAL A 49 -40.24 -0.37 8.31
C VAL A 49 -39.57 0.48 9.39
N VAL A 50 -39.81 0.18 10.67
CA VAL A 50 -39.18 0.88 11.80
C VAL A 50 -37.67 0.67 11.78
N LEU A 51 -37.20 -0.57 11.57
CA LEU A 51 -35.77 -0.88 11.47
C LEU A 51 -35.10 -0.09 10.33
N ARG A 52 -35.69 -0.09 9.12
CA ARG A 52 -35.17 0.70 7.99
C ARG A 52 -35.22 2.20 8.23
N ALA A 53 -36.28 2.71 8.85
CA ALA A 53 -36.41 4.12 9.15
C ALA A 53 -35.33 4.57 10.15
N LEU A 54 -35.04 3.76 11.16
CA LEU A 54 -34.01 4.03 12.16
C LEU A 54 -32.58 3.81 11.63
N GLU A 55 -32.37 2.95 10.62
CA GLU A 55 -31.10 2.89 9.88
C GLU A 55 -30.82 4.19 9.10
N LEU A 56 -31.88 4.83 8.59
CA LEU A 56 -31.82 6.08 7.82
C LEU A 56 -31.80 7.34 8.68
N THR A 57 -32.23 7.26 9.95
CA THR A 57 -32.36 8.40 10.84
C THR A 57 -31.68 8.15 12.19
N ARG A 58 -30.69 8.99 12.54
CA ARG A 58 -30.10 8.99 13.89
C ARG A 58 -31.09 9.60 14.88
N PHE A 59 -32.08 8.85 15.33
CA PHE A 59 -32.86 9.23 16.51
C PHE A 59 -32.01 9.01 17.77
N GLY A 60 -31.66 10.11 18.45
CA GLY A 60 -31.32 10.11 19.88
C GLY A 60 -30.03 9.41 20.36
N GLY A 61 -29.21 8.82 19.49
CA GLY A 61 -28.01 8.08 19.92
C GLY A 61 -28.32 6.70 20.52
N GLU A 62 -29.52 6.18 20.28
CA GLU A 62 -29.92 4.85 20.73
C GLU A 62 -29.53 3.77 19.73
N PHE A 63 -29.07 2.64 20.24
CA PHE A 63 -28.68 1.49 19.43
C PHE A 63 -29.75 0.41 19.51
N ILE A 64 -30.30 -0.02 18.37
CA ILE A 64 -31.21 -1.16 18.34
C ILE A 64 -30.42 -2.45 18.64
N THR A 65 -30.98 -3.35 19.45
CA THR A 65 -30.42 -4.69 19.66
C THR A 65 -30.60 -5.49 18.36
N PRO A 66 -29.50 -5.93 17.69
CA PRO A 66 -29.62 -6.69 16.45
C PRO A 66 -30.46 -7.95 16.65
N ARG A 67 -31.27 -8.32 15.65
CA ARG A 67 -32.25 -9.41 15.76
C ARG A 67 -31.63 -10.73 16.25
N LEU A 68 -30.47 -11.12 15.72
CA LEU A 68 -29.77 -12.35 16.13
C LEU A 68 -29.27 -12.29 17.59
N VAL A 69 -28.93 -11.10 18.10
CA VAL A 69 -28.58 -10.91 19.52
C VAL A 69 -29.82 -11.06 20.38
N SER A 70 -30.94 -10.44 19.98
CA SER A 70 -32.22 -10.58 20.68
C SER A 70 -32.65 -12.04 20.74
N GLN A 71 -32.55 -12.78 19.64
CA GLN A 71 -32.85 -14.21 19.58
C GLN A 71 -31.93 -15.03 20.50
N LEU A 72 -30.62 -14.75 20.51
CA LEU A 72 -29.69 -15.43 21.41
C LEU A 72 -29.97 -15.11 22.89
N MET A 73 -30.27 -13.85 23.21
CA MET A 73 -30.65 -13.45 24.57
C MET A 73 -31.90 -14.21 25.03
N VAL A 74 -32.95 -14.22 24.20
CA VAL A 74 -34.18 -14.96 24.49
C VAL A 74 -33.94 -16.46 24.56
N ALA A 75 -33.07 -17.03 23.74
CA ALA A 75 -32.70 -18.44 23.79
C ALA A 75 -31.97 -18.81 25.08
N LEU A 76 -31.04 -17.97 25.56
CA LEU A 76 -30.32 -18.16 26.82
C LEU A 76 -31.25 -18.08 28.04
N ALA A 77 -32.21 -17.15 28.01
CA ALA A 77 -33.24 -17.11 29.03
C ALA A 77 -34.23 -18.26 28.88
N ASN A 78 -34.54 -18.74 27.67
CA ASN A 78 -35.48 -19.83 27.44
C ASN A 78 -36.86 -19.60 28.15
N PRO A 79 -37.58 -18.48 27.88
CA PRO A 79 -38.84 -18.17 28.56
C PRO A 79 -39.93 -19.22 28.28
N CYS A 80 -40.79 -19.47 29.27
CA CYS A 80 -41.87 -20.45 29.22
C CYS A 80 -43.24 -19.79 29.43
N PRO A 81 -44.33 -20.34 28.85
CA PRO A 81 -45.66 -19.81 29.10
C PRO A 81 -46.02 -19.82 30.59
N GLY A 82 -46.61 -18.74 31.08
CA GLY A 82 -46.95 -18.53 32.49
C GLY A 82 -45.89 -17.75 33.29
N GLU A 83 -44.70 -17.54 32.74
CA GLU A 83 -43.63 -16.77 33.39
C GLU A 83 -43.82 -15.25 33.27
N ARG A 84 -43.38 -14.50 34.29
CA ARG A 84 -43.37 -13.03 34.25
C ARG A 84 -42.08 -12.53 33.59
N ILE A 85 -42.20 -11.92 32.41
CA ILE A 85 -41.06 -11.40 31.64
C ILE A 85 -41.00 -9.87 31.69
N TYR A 86 -39.79 -9.32 31.87
CA TYR A 86 -39.57 -7.89 32.02
C TYR A 86 -38.38 -7.36 31.21
N ASP A 87 -38.54 -6.18 30.60
CA ASP A 87 -37.47 -5.39 30.00
C ASP A 87 -37.54 -3.92 30.49
N PRO A 88 -36.61 -3.46 31.34
CA PRO A 88 -36.63 -2.12 31.94
C PRO A 88 -36.17 -1.00 30.99
N CYS A 89 -35.77 -1.32 29.76
CA CYS A 89 -35.30 -0.34 28.78
C CYS A 89 -35.59 -0.86 27.37
N PHE A 90 -36.87 -1.10 27.08
CA PHE A 90 -37.25 -1.95 25.95
C PHE A 90 -37.12 -1.27 24.57
N GLY A 91 -36.95 0.06 24.51
CA GLY A 91 -36.79 0.81 23.25
C GLY A 91 -37.95 0.54 22.27
N THR A 92 -37.63 0.06 21.07
CA THR A 92 -38.63 -0.33 20.05
C THR A 92 -39.33 -1.66 20.35
N GLY A 93 -38.99 -2.34 21.44
CA GLY A 93 -39.61 -3.59 21.89
C GLY A 93 -39.04 -4.87 21.27
N SER A 94 -37.89 -4.81 20.57
CA SER A 94 -37.35 -5.95 19.81
C SER A 94 -37.15 -7.22 20.66
N LEU A 95 -36.67 -7.10 21.90
CA LEU A 95 -36.51 -8.23 22.82
C LEU A 95 -37.87 -8.83 23.22
N LEU A 96 -38.83 -7.98 23.61
CA LEU A 96 -40.18 -8.43 24.00
C LEU A 96 -40.94 -9.06 22.83
N ILE A 97 -40.73 -8.57 21.60
CA ILE A 97 -41.29 -9.16 20.38
C ILE A 97 -40.73 -10.57 20.18
N GLU A 98 -39.41 -10.76 20.24
CA GLU A 98 -38.79 -12.08 20.12
C GLU A 98 -39.24 -13.04 21.23
N VAL A 99 -39.41 -12.57 22.47
CA VAL A 99 -40.03 -13.35 23.56
C VAL A 99 -41.44 -13.81 23.16
N SER A 100 -42.26 -12.91 22.60
CA SER A 100 -43.63 -13.23 22.21
C SER A 100 -43.69 -14.33 21.14
N HIS A 101 -42.73 -14.34 20.21
CA HIS A 101 -42.60 -15.38 19.20
C HIS A 101 -42.25 -16.74 19.83
N VAL A 102 -41.30 -16.76 20.77
CA VAL A 102 -40.84 -17.98 21.44
C VAL A 102 -41.92 -18.59 22.31
N LEU A 103 -42.62 -17.78 23.11
CA LEU A 103 -43.74 -18.24 23.94
C LEU A 103 -44.85 -18.86 23.09
N ARG A 104 -45.15 -18.26 21.93
CA ARG A 104 -46.18 -18.78 21.02
C ARG A 104 -45.78 -20.11 20.39
N ASN A 105 -44.54 -20.25 19.95
CA ASN A 105 -44.06 -21.50 19.38
C ASN A 105 -44.17 -22.65 20.39
N LYS A 106 -43.81 -22.39 21.66
CA LYS A 106 -43.99 -23.34 22.76
C LYS A 106 -45.45 -23.61 23.10
N ALA A 107 -46.33 -22.63 22.95
CA ALA A 107 -47.76 -22.77 23.20
C ALA A 107 -48.46 -23.74 22.23
N GLY A 108 -47.99 -23.80 20.96
CA GLY A 108 -48.52 -24.71 19.95
C GLY A 108 -48.25 -26.19 20.20
N GLU A 109 -47.31 -26.51 21.11
CA GLU A 109 -46.99 -27.87 21.55
C GLU A 109 -47.84 -28.33 22.76
N VAL A 110 -48.62 -27.43 23.36
CA VAL A 110 -49.49 -27.71 24.52
C VAL A 110 -50.88 -28.18 24.03
N ALA A 111 -51.43 -29.23 24.65
CA ALA A 111 -52.69 -29.86 24.24
C ALA A 111 -53.86 -28.85 24.11
N LEU A 112 -54.67 -29.03 23.06
CA LEU A 112 -55.77 -28.16 22.60
C LEU A 112 -56.83 -27.72 23.66
N GLY A 113 -56.79 -28.25 24.87
CA GLY A 113 -57.68 -27.86 25.98
C GLY A 113 -57.19 -26.70 26.86
N GLU A 114 -55.89 -26.36 26.85
CA GLU A 114 -55.31 -25.27 27.67
C GLU A 114 -55.04 -23.98 26.87
N SER A 115 -55.27 -24.01 25.56
CA SER A 115 -54.92 -22.97 24.57
C SER A 115 -55.46 -21.56 24.87
N THR A 116 -56.54 -21.42 25.65
CA THR A 116 -57.07 -20.11 26.07
C THR A 116 -56.30 -19.45 27.22
N ARG A 117 -55.59 -20.20 28.08
CA ARG A 117 -54.78 -19.65 29.19
C ARG A 117 -53.33 -19.36 28.78
N VAL A 118 -52.82 -20.07 27.78
CA VAL A 118 -51.42 -19.96 27.32
C VAL A 118 -51.17 -18.63 26.58
N GLN A 119 -52.23 -17.90 26.20
CA GLN A 119 -52.13 -16.57 25.56
C GLN A 119 -51.95 -15.39 26.55
N GLU A 120 -51.80 -15.61 27.86
CA GLU A 120 -52.04 -14.55 28.85
C GLU A 120 -50.83 -14.01 29.64
N SER A 121 -49.59 -14.48 29.45
CA SER A 121 -48.44 -13.92 30.20
C SER A 121 -48.20 -12.47 29.82
N PRO A 122 -48.42 -11.50 30.73
CA PRO A 122 -48.18 -10.09 30.42
C PRO A 122 -46.68 -9.86 30.24
N LEU A 123 -46.32 -9.14 29.19
CA LEU A 123 -44.95 -8.70 28.93
C LEU A 123 -44.75 -7.33 29.57
N PHE A 124 -43.93 -7.26 30.60
CA PHE A 124 -43.70 -6.04 31.35
C PHE A 124 -42.54 -5.26 30.75
N GLY A 125 -42.61 -3.93 30.81
CA GLY A 125 -41.46 -3.12 30.44
C GLY A 125 -41.60 -1.66 30.80
N VAL A 126 -40.48 -0.96 30.84
CA VAL A 126 -40.41 0.49 31.05
C VAL A 126 -39.60 1.11 29.92
N GLU A 127 -40.08 2.22 29.37
CA GLU A 127 -39.37 3.02 28.38
C GLU A 127 -39.56 4.50 28.71
N ARG A 128 -38.49 5.28 28.59
CA ARG A 128 -38.48 6.70 28.92
C ARG A 128 -38.96 7.56 27.75
N GLN A 129 -38.69 7.15 26.52
CA GLN A 129 -39.07 7.90 25.32
C GLN A 129 -40.52 7.59 24.89
N PRO A 130 -41.41 8.59 24.80
CA PRO A 130 -42.81 8.38 24.41
C PRO A 130 -42.99 7.74 23.04
N ASP A 131 -42.16 8.10 22.05
CA ASP A 131 -42.28 7.61 20.69
C ASP A 131 -41.92 6.11 20.59
N LEU A 132 -40.82 5.71 21.24
CA LEU A 132 -40.39 4.31 21.29
C LEU A 132 -41.37 3.44 22.08
N TYR A 133 -41.88 3.98 23.19
CA TYR A 133 -42.97 3.37 23.95
C TYR A 133 -44.17 3.04 23.05
N LEU A 134 -44.64 4.01 22.27
CA LEU A 134 -45.79 3.82 21.38
C LEU A 134 -45.51 2.80 20.27
N VAL A 135 -44.32 2.87 19.67
CA VAL A 135 -43.88 1.93 18.62
C VAL A 135 -43.82 0.50 19.14
N ALA A 136 -43.23 0.26 20.31
CA ALA A 136 -43.19 -1.06 20.93
C ALA A 136 -44.59 -1.55 21.33
N PHE A 137 -45.41 -0.68 21.91
CA PHE A 137 -46.77 -1.01 22.33
C PHE A 137 -47.63 -1.49 21.16
N VAL A 138 -47.61 -0.76 20.03
CA VAL A 138 -48.34 -1.13 18.82
C VAL A 138 -47.82 -2.45 18.23
N GLN A 139 -46.50 -2.63 18.13
CA GLN A 139 -45.91 -3.87 17.62
C GLN A 139 -46.30 -5.10 18.46
N LEU A 140 -46.23 -5.00 19.79
CA LEU A 140 -46.62 -6.09 20.69
C LEU A 140 -48.11 -6.40 20.58
N LEU A 141 -48.97 -5.39 20.46
CA LEU A 141 -50.41 -5.57 20.24
C LEU A 141 -50.72 -6.27 18.91
N LEU A 142 -50.09 -5.83 17.82
CA LEU A 142 -50.24 -6.47 16.49
C LEU A 142 -49.69 -7.90 16.49
N GLY A 143 -48.62 -8.13 17.26
CA GLY A 143 -48.08 -9.45 17.57
C GLY A 143 -49.03 -10.32 18.41
N GLY A 144 -50.11 -9.78 18.96
CA GLY A 144 -51.05 -10.51 19.82
C GLY A 144 -50.48 -10.84 21.20
N ALA A 145 -49.46 -10.10 21.65
CA ALA A 145 -48.99 -10.15 23.02
C ALA A 145 -49.85 -9.26 23.94
N ARG A 146 -49.75 -9.45 25.26
CA ARG A 146 -50.42 -8.63 26.26
C ARG A 146 -49.41 -7.65 26.89
N PRO A 147 -49.22 -6.45 26.32
CA PRO A 147 -48.25 -5.49 26.86
C PRO A 147 -48.71 -4.93 28.21
N ALA A 148 -47.83 -5.03 29.20
CA ALA A 148 -47.92 -4.35 30.49
C ALA A 148 -46.75 -3.34 30.58
N LEU A 149 -46.74 -2.39 29.64
CA LEU A 149 -45.66 -1.40 29.51
C LEU A 149 -45.97 -0.13 30.30
N MET A 150 -44.91 0.56 30.76
CA MET A 150 -44.98 1.88 31.37
C MET A 150 -44.08 2.88 30.66
N LEU A 151 -44.56 4.12 30.57
CA LEU A 151 -43.76 5.27 30.16
C LEU A 151 -43.14 5.92 31.41
N GLY A 152 -41.80 5.95 31.50
CA GLY A 152 -41.08 6.50 32.65
C GLY A 152 -39.60 6.10 32.70
N ASP A 153 -38.88 6.54 33.73
CA ASP A 153 -37.48 6.14 33.95
C ASP A 153 -37.43 4.92 34.89
N ALA A 154 -36.92 3.79 34.40
CA ALA A 154 -36.88 2.55 35.16
C ALA A 154 -35.94 2.59 36.38
N LEU A 155 -35.01 3.55 36.42
CA LEU A 155 -34.09 3.74 37.54
C LEU A 155 -34.72 4.58 38.67
N GLU A 156 -35.91 5.16 38.49
CA GLU A 156 -36.65 5.85 39.53
C GLU A 156 -37.43 4.86 40.42
N SER A 157 -37.30 5.04 41.73
CA SER A 157 -37.85 4.13 42.74
C SER A 157 -39.37 3.91 42.64
N GLU A 158 -40.13 4.95 42.31
CA GLU A 158 -41.60 4.89 42.17
C GLU A 158 -42.05 4.09 40.94
N VAL A 159 -41.27 4.12 39.86
CA VAL A 159 -41.55 3.38 38.62
C VAL A 159 -41.12 1.93 38.80
N ALA A 160 -39.95 1.70 39.39
CA ALA A 160 -39.43 0.37 39.71
C ALA A 160 -40.37 -0.42 40.64
N SER A 161 -40.93 0.22 41.68
CA SER A 161 -41.75 -0.47 42.67
C SER A 161 -43.06 -1.03 42.13
N ARG A 162 -43.69 -0.38 41.14
CA ARG A 162 -45.04 -0.74 40.62
C ARG A 162 -45.11 -2.10 39.91
N HIS A 163 -43.98 -2.63 39.44
CA HIS A 163 -43.94 -3.92 38.76
C HIS A 163 -43.07 -4.99 39.46
N GLN A 164 -42.23 -4.57 40.40
CA GLN A 164 -41.29 -5.44 41.13
C GLN A 164 -41.88 -6.18 42.34
N GLU A 165 -43.06 -5.81 42.86
CA GLU A 165 -43.61 -6.39 44.11
C GLU A 165 -43.66 -7.93 44.14
N GLN A 166 -43.87 -8.57 42.98
CA GLN A 166 -43.89 -10.04 42.84
C GLN A 166 -42.63 -10.63 42.17
N GLY A 167 -41.67 -9.79 41.73
CA GLY A 167 -40.46 -10.19 41.00
C GLY A 167 -40.69 -10.87 39.63
N PHE A 168 -39.64 -11.04 38.84
CA PHE A 168 -39.73 -11.58 37.48
C PHE A 168 -38.94 -12.87 37.27
N ASP A 169 -39.45 -13.69 36.36
CA ASP A 169 -38.84 -14.95 35.90
C ASP A 169 -37.71 -14.75 34.92
N CYS A 170 -37.93 -13.83 33.98
CA CYS A 170 -37.01 -13.49 32.91
C CYS A 170 -36.87 -11.96 32.88
N VAL A 171 -35.63 -11.48 32.96
CA VAL A 171 -35.32 -10.06 32.77
C VAL A 171 -34.33 -9.92 31.62
N PHE A 172 -34.65 -9.11 30.62
CA PHE A 172 -33.74 -8.79 29.53
C PHE A 172 -33.31 -7.35 29.64
N ILE A 173 -32.02 -7.05 29.44
CA ILE A 173 -31.53 -5.67 29.45
C ILE A 173 -30.50 -5.47 28.35
N ASP A 174 -30.68 -4.43 27.56
CA ASP A 174 -29.66 -3.82 26.70
C ASP A 174 -29.70 -2.31 26.91
N PRO A 175 -29.04 -1.80 27.96
CA PRO A 175 -29.20 -0.41 28.34
C PRO A 175 -28.44 0.49 27.37
N PRO A 176 -28.75 1.80 27.30
CA PRO A 176 -27.87 2.74 26.63
C PRO A 176 -26.48 2.70 27.26
N TRP A 177 -25.40 2.64 26.47
CA TRP A 177 -24.04 2.47 27.00
C TRP A 177 -23.29 3.78 27.16
N GLY A 178 -22.50 3.88 28.22
CA GLY A 178 -21.57 5.00 28.43
C GLY A 178 -22.25 6.32 28.82
N MET A 179 -23.57 6.33 28.98
CA MET A 179 -24.29 7.47 29.54
C MET A 179 -24.02 7.56 31.04
N LYS A 180 -23.75 8.77 31.51
CA LYS A 180 -23.69 9.04 32.94
C LYS A 180 -25.06 9.44 33.42
N VAL A 181 -25.55 8.73 34.43
CA VAL A 181 -26.82 9.05 35.09
C VAL A 181 -26.51 9.93 36.29
N GLU A 182 -27.22 11.05 36.41
CA GLU A 182 -27.08 12.02 37.51
C GLU A 182 -28.43 12.14 38.25
N GLY A 183 -28.40 12.24 39.58
CA GLY A 183 -29.61 12.45 40.39
C GLY A 183 -29.61 11.72 41.73
N SER A 184 -30.62 12.00 42.56
CA SER A 184 -30.78 11.42 43.90
C SER A 184 -31.12 9.93 43.90
N HIS A 185 -31.70 9.38 42.83
CA HIS A 185 -32.05 7.96 42.71
C HIS A 185 -30.79 7.04 42.72
N LEU A 186 -29.59 7.57 42.44
CA LEU A 186 -28.32 6.85 42.62
C LEU A 186 -28.06 6.45 44.09
N PHE A 187 -28.70 7.12 45.05
CA PHE A 187 -28.58 6.81 46.47
C PHE A 187 -29.28 5.50 46.86
N ASP A 188 -30.21 4.99 46.04
CA ASP A 188 -31.01 3.80 46.36
C ASP A 188 -30.35 2.48 45.93
N PHE A 189 -29.31 2.54 45.09
CA PHE A 189 -28.53 1.37 44.68
C PHE A 189 -27.36 1.10 45.63
N PRO A 190 -27.07 -0.17 45.99
CA PRO A 190 -26.00 -0.51 46.93
C PRO A 190 -24.61 -0.14 46.39
N ILE A 191 -24.37 -0.33 45.09
CA ILE A 191 -23.11 0.03 44.44
C ILE A 191 -23.27 1.40 43.79
N LYS A 192 -22.41 2.36 44.19
CA LYS A 192 -22.44 3.75 43.72
C LYS A 192 -21.81 3.93 42.34
N GLY A 193 -22.35 3.22 41.35
CA GLY A 193 -22.07 3.41 39.93
C GLY A 193 -22.69 4.69 39.37
N ARG A 194 -22.08 5.25 38.32
CA ARG A 194 -22.62 6.42 37.60
C ARG A 194 -22.96 6.14 36.14
N THR A 195 -22.59 4.96 35.63
CA THR A 195 -22.88 4.55 34.25
C THR A 195 -24.24 3.85 34.20
N SER A 196 -25.00 4.11 33.14
CA SER A 196 -26.28 3.46 32.88
C SER A 196 -26.16 1.94 32.89
N GLU A 197 -25.14 1.36 32.24
CA GLU A 197 -24.97 -0.10 32.21
C GLU A 197 -24.79 -0.73 33.61
N ASN A 198 -24.17 -0.02 34.55
CA ASN A 198 -23.98 -0.50 35.92
C ASN A 198 -25.30 -0.47 36.70
N LEU A 199 -26.05 0.64 36.60
CA LEU A 199 -27.30 0.84 37.33
C LEU A 199 -28.41 -0.09 36.82
N PHE A 200 -28.53 -0.24 35.50
CA PHE A 200 -29.50 -1.18 34.93
C PHE A 200 -29.16 -2.64 35.27
N ALA A 201 -27.89 -3.03 35.33
CA ALA A 201 -27.51 -4.36 35.80
C ALA A 201 -27.92 -4.61 37.27
N GLN A 202 -27.74 -3.61 38.15
CA GLN A 202 -28.24 -3.68 39.53
C GLN A 202 -29.78 -3.78 39.59
N HIS A 203 -30.47 -3.01 38.75
CA HIS A 203 -31.92 -3.06 38.63
C HIS A 203 -32.42 -4.43 38.14
N ALA A 204 -31.73 -5.04 37.18
CA ALA A 204 -32.05 -6.38 36.66
C ALA A 204 -32.11 -7.42 37.78
N VAL A 205 -31.01 -7.52 38.52
CA VAL A 205 -30.85 -8.59 39.52
C VAL A 205 -31.73 -8.36 40.74
N ARG A 206 -32.04 -7.10 41.08
CA ARG A 206 -33.03 -6.73 42.10
C ARG A 206 -34.47 -7.08 41.67
N SER A 207 -34.74 -7.06 40.37
CA SER A 207 -36.06 -7.36 39.79
C SER A 207 -36.37 -8.86 39.73
N LEU A 208 -35.36 -9.73 39.88
CA LEU A 208 -35.55 -11.18 39.76
C LEU A 208 -36.24 -11.79 40.98
N ARG A 209 -37.26 -12.61 40.75
CA ARG A 209 -37.77 -13.53 41.80
C ARG A 209 -36.77 -14.65 42.05
N ALA A 210 -36.93 -15.39 43.15
CA ALA A 210 -36.09 -16.55 43.45
C ALA A 210 -36.16 -17.57 42.29
N GLY A 211 -34.99 -17.99 41.79
CA GLY A 211 -34.85 -18.88 40.64
C GLY A 211 -34.95 -18.20 39.27
N GLY A 212 -35.37 -16.93 39.20
CA GLY A 212 -35.46 -16.16 37.96
C GLY A 212 -34.09 -15.92 37.30
N ARG A 213 -34.09 -15.64 36.00
CA ARG A 213 -32.89 -15.37 35.21
C ARG A 213 -32.92 -14.03 34.50
N ALA A 214 -31.77 -13.37 34.44
CA ALA A 214 -31.54 -12.17 33.67
C ALA A 214 -30.48 -12.40 32.59
N VAL A 215 -30.70 -11.86 31.39
CA VAL A 215 -29.69 -11.80 30.33
C VAL A 215 -29.34 -10.35 30.10
N LEU A 216 -28.11 -9.99 30.45
CA LEU A 216 -27.61 -8.62 30.42
C LEU A 216 -26.69 -8.45 29.21
N ALA A 217 -27.08 -7.63 28.25
CA ALA A 217 -26.17 -7.13 27.22
C ALA A 217 -25.36 -5.96 27.80
N VAL A 218 -24.06 -6.14 27.92
CA VAL A 218 -23.15 -5.18 28.57
C VAL A 218 -21.99 -4.82 27.65
N PRO A 219 -21.44 -3.59 27.74
CA PRO A 219 -20.24 -3.24 27.00
C PRO A 219 -19.03 -4.00 27.58
N PRO A 220 -18.01 -4.35 26.76
CA PRO A 220 -16.80 -5.03 27.21
C PRO A 220 -16.12 -4.36 28.40
N GLY A 221 -16.21 -3.02 28.50
CA GLY A 221 -15.69 -2.27 29.63
C GLY A 221 -16.29 -2.70 30.98
N LEU A 222 -17.58 -3.04 31.06
CA LEU A 222 -18.20 -3.49 32.32
C LEU A 222 -17.62 -4.82 32.80
N LEU A 223 -17.03 -5.64 31.92
CA LEU A 223 -16.40 -6.91 32.29
C LEU A 223 -15.04 -6.74 32.99
N GLU A 224 -14.37 -5.59 32.79
CA GLU A 224 -12.96 -5.40 33.17
C GLU A 224 -12.71 -4.17 34.06
N ARG A 225 -13.47 -3.09 33.89
CA ARG A 225 -13.22 -1.80 34.56
C ARG A 225 -13.20 -1.94 36.08
N GLY A 226 -12.31 -1.18 36.72
CA GLY A 226 -12.20 -1.08 38.18
C GLY A 226 -13.29 -0.20 38.80
N GLY A 227 -13.20 0.04 40.12
CA GLY A 227 -14.14 0.90 40.85
C GLY A 227 -15.54 0.27 40.98
N ALA A 228 -16.59 1.06 40.77
CA ALA A 228 -17.98 0.60 40.94
C ALA A 228 -18.36 -0.59 40.03
N ASP A 229 -17.76 -0.71 38.84
CA ASP A 229 -18.00 -1.86 37.95
C ASP A 229 -17.38 -3.15 38.52
N ARG A 230 -16.20 -3.06 39.14
CA ARG A 230 -15.58 -4.17 39.87
C ARG A 230 -16.45 -4.59 41.05
N ASP A 231 -16.93 -3.61 41.82
CA ASP A 231 -17.74 -3.87 43.01
C ASP A 231 -19.09 -4.52 42.62
N LEU A 232 -19.67 -4.13 41.49
CA LEU A 232 -20.82 -4.81 40.88
C LEU A 232 -20.52 -6.26 40.51
N ARG A 233 -19.46 -6.52 39.73
CA ARG A 233 -19.12 -7.90 39.34
C ARG A 233 -18.84 -8.79 40.54
N LYS A 234 -18.16 -8.25 41.56
CA LYS A 234 -17.93 -8.95 42.82
C LYS A 234 -19.25 -9.28 43.52
N SER A 235 -20.16 -8.31 43.65
CA SER A 235 -21.49 -8.54 44.21
C SER A 235 -22.30 -9.59 43.42
N LEU A 236 -22.16 -9.63 42.08
CA LEU A 236 -22.81 -10.65 41.26
C LEU A 236 -22.27 -12.05 41.55
N LEU A 237 -20.94 -12.20 41.65
CA LEU A 237 -20.29 -13.47 41.96
C LEU A 237 -20.59 -13.97 43.39
N GLU A 238 -20.77 -13.06 44.34
CA GLU A 238 -20.95 -13.41 45.76
C GLU A 238 -22.41 -13.69 46.13
N ASN A 239 -23.37 -13.09 45.41
CA ASN A 239 -24.79 -13.16 45.79
C ASN A 239 -25.69 -13.87 44.78
N TYR A 240 -25.22 -14.08 43.55
CA TYR A 240 -26.00 -14.65 42.46
C TYR A 240 -25.22 -15.77 41.75
N ARG A 241 -25.96 -16.64 41.05
CA ARG A 241 -25.36 -17.63 40.16
C ARG A 241 -25.16 -17.01 38.78
N ILE A 242 -23.93 -17.03 38.26
CA ILE A 242 -23.66 -16.64 36.87
C ILE A 242 -23.53 -17.91 36.05
N ASP A 243 -24.56 -18.21 35.26
CA ASP A 243 -24.61 -19.44 34.46
C ASP A 243 -23.63 -19.36 33.28
N ALA A 244 -23.53 -18.20 32.62
CA ALA A 244 -22.59 -17.99 31.53
C ALA A 244 -22.24 -16.51 31.26
N VAL A 245 -21.05 -16.29 30.70
CA VAL A 245 -20.60 -15.02 30.11
C VAL A 245 -20.20 -15.29 28.65
N LEU A 246 -20.88 -14.66 27.69
CA LEU A 246 -20.65 -14.82 26.27
C LEU A 246 -20.02 -13.56 25.68
N ARG A 247 -18.92 -13.69 24.94
CA ARG A 247 -18.25 -12.58 24.25
C ARG A 247 -18.36 -12.77 22.74
N PHE A 248 -18.69 -11.69 22.04
CA PHE A 248 -18.84 -11.70 20.59
C PHE A 248 -17.52 -11.35 19.87
N PRO A 249 -17.31 -11.83 18.63
CA PRO A 249 -16.09 -11.55 17.88
C PRO A 249 -16.03 -10.09 17.43
N ALA A 250 -14.81 -9.56 17.30
CA ALA A 250 -14.60 -8.24 16.72
C ALA A 250 -15.12 -8.23 15.27
N ARG A 251 -15.96 -7.25 14.92
CA ARG A 251 -16.67 -7.09 13.62
C ARG A 251 -17.99 -7.88 13.45
N ALA A 252 -18.49 -8.53 14.49
CA ALA A 252 -19.81 -9.19 14.50
C ALA A 252 -20.98 -8.28 14.06
N PHE A 253 -20.87 -6.95 14.23
CA PHE A 253 -21.98 -6.00 14.09
C PHE A 253 -21.69 -4.89 13.07
N ARG A 254 -21.20 -5.23 11.87
CA ARG A 254 -20.92 -4.25 10.79
C ARG A 254 -22.15 -3.34 10.58
N GLY A 255 -22.00 -2.04 10.89
CA GLY A 255 -23.03 -1.02 10.64
C GLY A 255 -24.06 -0.78 11.75
N LEU A 256 -24.23 -1.70 12.71
CA LEU A 256 -25.29 -1.60 13.74
C LEU A 256 -24.80 -1.07 15.10
N ARG A 257 -23.55 -1.39 15.50
CA ARG A 257 -22.90 -0.87 16.74
C ARG A 257 -21.39 -0.75 16.56
N SER A 258 -20.77 0.26 17.19
CA SER A 258 -19.31 0.48 17.16
C SER A 258 -18.53 -0.42 18.13
N ILE A 259 -19.22 -1.00 19.13
CA ILE A 259 -18.65 -1.86 20.17
C ILE A 259 -19.51 -3.14 20.25
N PRO A 260 -18.94 -4.35 20.13
CA PRO A 260 -19.71 -5.58 20.30
C PRO A 260 -20.16 -5.75 21.77
N PRO A 261 -21.42 -6.11 22.06
CA PRO A 261 -21.85 -6.46 23.41
C PRO A 261 -21.09 -7.68 23.93
N ALA A 262 -21.23 -7.94 25.22
CA ALA A 262 -21.11 -9.27 25.82
C ALA A 262 -22.44 -9.59 26.53
N LEU A 263 -22.80 -10.88 26.63
CA LEU A 263 -23.98 -11.31 27.38
C LEU A 263 -23.56 -11.92 28.71
N VAL A 264 -24.21 -11.50 29.80
CA VAL A 264 -24.04 -12.10 31.12
C VAL A 264 -25.38 -12.71 31.54
N LEU A 265 -25.43 -14.02 31.68
CA LEU A 265 -26.59 -14.76 32.16
C LEU A 265 -26.49 -14.94 33.67
N VAL A 266 -27.34 -14.22 34.40
CA VAL A 266 -27.41 -14.23 35.87
C VAL A 266 -28.68 -14.92 36.31
N ARG A 267 -28.61 -15.73 37.37
CA ARG A 267 -29.75 -16.39 38.00
C ARG A 267 -29.82 -16.00 39.47
N ASN A 268 -31.02 -15.68 39.95
CA ASN A 268 -31.28 -15.46 41.37
C ASN A 268 -31.33 -16.79 42.12
N ALA A 269 -30.15 -17.38 42.29
CA ALA A 269 -29.89 -18.62 42.98
C ALA A 269 -28.52 -18.48 43.70
N PRO A 270 -28.21 -19.34 44.68
CA PRO A 270 -26.91 -19.34 45.33
C PRO A 270 -25.76 -19.42 44.30
N PRO A 271 -24.64 -18.72 44.52
CA PRO A 271 -23.49 -18.73 43.61
C PRO A 271 -23.03 -20.13 43.24
N SER A 272 -22.59 -20.30 41.99
CA SER A 272 -21.96 -21.53 41.51
C SER A 272 -20.47 -21.59 41.90
N ASP A 273 -19.88 -22.79 41.90
CA ASP A 273 -18.44 -22.95 42.11
C ASP A 273 -17.62 -22.37 40.96
N SER A 274 -18.19 -22.33 39.75
CA SER A 274 -17.57 -21.82 38.53
C SER A 274 -18.55 -21.04 37.66
N VAL A 275 -18.01 -20.18 36.80
CA VAL A 275 -18.72 -19.45 35.75
C VAL A 275 -18.25 -19.94 34.39
N ARG A 276 -19.19 -20.20 33.49
CA ARG A 276 -18.89 -20.63 32.13
C ARG A 276 -18.63 -19.43 31.21
N PHE A 277 -17.50 -19.40 30.55
CA PHE A 277 -17.14 -18.39 29.55
C PHE A 277 -17.21 -19.00 28.16
N LEU A 278 -17.84 -18.28 27.23
CA LEU A 278 -17.89 -18.64 25.81
C LEU A 278 -17.35 -17.47 24.98
N ASP A 279 -16.27 -17.69 24.25
CA ASP A 279 -15.81 -16.77 23.20
C ASP A 279 -16.39 -17.23 21.86
N LEU A 280 -17.34 -16.46 21.31
CA LEU A 280 -17.94 -16.72 20.01
C LEU A 280 -16.96 -16.37 18.90
N VAL A 281 -16.68 -17.36 18.04
CA VAL A 281 -15.86 -17.19 16.83
C VAL A 281 -16.73 -16.75 15.64
N VAL A 282 -17.95 -17.29 15.57
CA VAL A 282 -18.93 -17.04 14.50
C VAL A 282 -20.28 -16.75 15.16
N LEU A 283 -21.02 -15.78 14.62
CA LEU A 283 -22.38 -15.50 15.06
C LEU A 283 -23.35 -16.56 14.51
N PRO A 284 -24.29 -17.08 15.31
CA PRO A 284 -25.36 -17.92 14.78
C PRO A 284 -26.18 -17.16 13.72
N GLU A 285 -26.47 -17.79 12.59
CA GLU A 285 -27.17 -17.14 11.46
C GLU A 285 -28.70 -17.25 11.54
N THR A 286 -29.22 -18.11 12.42
CA THR A 286 -30.66 -18.37 12.55
C THR A 286 -31.11 -18.46 14.01
N ALA A 287 -32.40 -18.23 14.25
CA ALA A 287 -33.00 -18.42 15.58
C ALA A 287 -32.76 -19.84 16.11
N THR A 288 -32.91 -20.86 15.25
CA THR A 288 -32.67 -22.27 15.60
C THR A 288 -31.22 -22.50 16.04
N ALA A 289 -30.25 -21.90 15.34
CA ALA A 289 -28.85 -21.97 15.72
C ALA A 289 -28.59 -21.29 17.07
N CYS A 290 -29.23 -20.15 17.35
CA CYS A 290 -29.17 -19.50 18.67
C CYS A 290 -29.71 -20.42 19.78
N PHE A 291 -30.85 -21.09 19.54
CA PHE A 291 -31.45 -22.03 20.49
C PHE A 291 -30.57 -23.26 20.76
N ASN A 292 -30.01 -23.86 19.70
CA ASN A 292 -29.10 -24.99 19.84
C ASN A 292 -27.86 -24.60 20.63
N LEU A 293 -27.23 -23.47 20.28
CA LEU A 293 -26.07 -22.94 21.00
C LEU A 293 -26.39 -22.70 22.48
N ALA A 294 -27.51 -22.03 22.80
CA ALA A 294 -27.90 -21.77 24.18
C ALA A 294 -28.17 -23.07 24.96
N ARG A 295 -28.90 -24.02 24.36
CA ARG A 295 -29.16 -25.33 24.96
C ARG A 295 -27.86 -26.07 25.26
N ASP A 296 -26.98 -26.17 24.28
CA ASP A 296 -25.75 -26.96 24.37
C ASP A 296 -24.77 -26.32 25.36
N LEU A 297 -24.64 -24.98 25.33
CA LEU A 297 -23.86 -24.22 26.30
C LEU A 297 -24.34 -24.44 27.74
N LEU A 298 -25.66 -24.37 27.98
CA LEU A 298 -26.23 -24.52 29.32
C LEU A 298 -26.26 -25.98 29.80
N ALA A 299 -26.32 -26.94 28.88
CA ALA A 299 -26.19 -28.37 29.19
C ALA A 299 -24.75 -28.80 29.50
N GLY A 300 -23.74 -28.00 29.12
CA GLY A 300 -22.33 -28.38 29.22
C GLY A 300 -21.85 -29.29 28.11
N ASN A 301 -22.54 -29.25 26.98
CA ASN A 301 -22.09 -29.90 25.76
C ASN A 301 -21.00 -29.05 25.08
N ASP A 302 -20.19 -29.70 24.25
CA ASP A 302 -19.26 -29.00 23.38
C ASP A 302 -20.01 -28.17 22.32
N VAL A 303 -19.52 -26.98 22.03
CA VAL A 303 -20.12 -26.00 21.11
C VAL A 303 -19.10 -25.51 20.09
N ALA A 304 -18.39 -26.45 19.45
CA ALA A 304 -17.47 -26.17 18.38
C ALA A 304 -18.14 -25.36 17.23
N PRO A 305 -17.44 -24.37 16.63
CA PRO A 305 -16.01 -24.04 16.79
C PRO A 305 -15.72 -23.06 17.94
N HIS A 306 -16.66 -22.82 18.85
CA HIS A 306 -16.49 -21.84 19.92
C HIS A 306 -15.67 -22.39 21.09
N THR A 307 -14.98 -21.52 21.81
CA THR A 307 -14.18 -21.91 22.96
C THR A 307 -14.99 -21.73 24.24
N VAL A 308 -15.20 -22.83 24.98
CA VAL A 308 -15.85 -22.82 26.30
C VAL A 308 -14.82 -23.02 27.42
N ARG A 309 -14.94 -22.26 28.51
CA ARG A 309 -14.09 -22.40 29.69
C ARG A 309 -14.90 -22.24 30.96
N ASP A 310 -14.83 -23.23 31.86
CA ASP A 310 -15.39 -23.11 33.20
C ASP A 310 -14.30 -22.57 34.15
N VAL A 311 -14.51 -21.37 34.70
CA VAL A 311 -13.55 -20.71 35.60
C VAL A 311 -14.10 -20.67 37.02
N PRO A 312 -13.36 -21.16 38.04
CA PRO A 312 -13.80 -21.10 39.43
C PRO A 312 -14.09 -19.68 39.91
N VAL A 313 -15.19 -19.48 40.63
CA VAL A 313 -15.54 -18.17 41.20
C VAL A 313 -14.45 -17.65 42.14
N SER A 314 -13.80 -18.55 42.88
CA SER A 314 -12.67 -18.20 43.76
C SER A 314 -11.45 -17.65 43.00
N GLU A 315 -11.25 -18.04 41.73
CA GLU A 315 -10.20 -17.51 40.86
C GLU A 315 -10.59 -16.14 40.33
N LEU A 316 -11.84 -15.97 39.86
CA LEU A 316 -12.37 -14.69 39.41
C LEU A 316 -12.28 -13.62 40.52
N LEU A 317 -12.61 -13.98 41.76
CA LEU A 317 -12.52 -13.06 42.91
C LEU A 317 -11.08 -12.63 43.22
N LYS A 318 -10.07 -13.50 42.98
CA LYS A 318 -8.65 -13.15 43.11
C LYS A 318 -8.18 -12.21 42.00
N MET A 319 -8.89 -12.20 40.86
CA MET A 319 -8.58 -11.41 39.68
C MET A 319 -9.46 -10.16 39.58
N ASP A 320 -9.73 -9.49 40.70
CA ASP A 320 -10.59 -8.29 40.76
C ASP A 320 -11.98 -8.52 40.10
N ALA A 321 -12.54 -9.72 40.28
CA ALA A 321 -13.85 -10.11 39.74
C ALA A 321 -13.99 -9.84 38.22
N GLN A 322 -12.91 -9.94 37.44
CA GLN A 322 -12.95 -9.70 36.01
C GLN A 322 -13.70 -10.83 35.29
N PHE A 323 -14.68 -10.50 34.46
CA PHE A 323 -15.39 -11.46 33.62
C PHE A 323 -14.66 -11.66 32.30
N VAL A 324 -13.36 -11.86 32.38
CA VAL A 324 -12.48 -12.12 31.24
C VAL A 324 -11.48 -13.18 31.67
N VAL A 325 -11.39 -14.24 30.88
CA VAL A 325 -10.40 -15.29 31.08
C VAL A 325 -9.10 -14.84 30.41
N PRO A 326 -8.01 -14.61 31.16
CA PRO A 326 -6.69 -14.40 30.56
C PRO A 326 -6.39 -15.62 29.69
N ALA A 327 -5.84 -15.41 28.50
CA ALA A 327 -5.35 -16.48 27.63
C ALA A 327 -4.12 -17.23 28.23
N GLU A 328 -3.95 -17.18 29.55
CA GLU A 328 -2.80 -17.69 30.29
C GLU A 328 -2.98 -19.17 30.61
N ARG A 329 -2.79 -20.01 29.58
CA ARG A 329 -2.21 -21.37 29.72
C ARG A 329 -1.83 -22.04 28.40
N GLU A 330 -2.18 -21.46 27.25
CA GLU A 330 -1.73 -21.91 25.92
C GLU A 330 -0.78 -20.92 25.23
N VAL A 331 -0.01 -20.14 26.01
CA VAL A 331 1.16 -19.43 25.46
C VAL A 331 2.34 -20.39 25.45
N ALA A 332 2.20 -21.43 24.65
CA ALA A 332 3.32 -22.19 24.11
C ALA A 332 3.10 -22.18 22.60
N ASP A 333 3.33 -21.01 21.98
CA ASP A 333 3.41 -20.95 20.52
C ASP A 333 4.55 -21.89 20.09
N ASP A 334 4.25 -22.85 19.22
CA ASP A 334 5.12 -23.95 18.78
C ASP A 334 6.55 -23.50 18.37
N VAL A 335 6.70 -22.24 17.95
CA VAL A 335 7.96 -21.62 17.56
C VAL A 335 8.93 -21.44 18.75
N LEU A 336 8.45 -20.97 19.92
CA LEU A 336 9.28 -20.85 21.12
C LEU A 336 9.59 -22.23 21.72
N SER A 337 8.63 -23.16 21.63
CA SER A 337 8.80 -24.55 22.06
C SER A 337 9.95 -25.24 21.31
N GLY A 338 10.08 -25.01 19.99
CA GLY A 338 11.20 -25.52 19.20
C GLY A 338 12.57 -24.93 19.55
N LEU A 339 12.60 -23.66 19.99
CA LEU A 339 13.81 -22.97 20.46
C LEU A 339 14.25 -23.41 21.86
N ALA A 340 13.31 -23.79 22.73
CA ALA A 340 13.59 -24.24 24.09
C ALA A 340 14.53 -25.47 24.17
N ALA A 341 14.61 -26.26 23.09
CA ALA A 341 15.53 -27.40 23.00
C ALA A 341 17.00 -27.00 22.74
N LYS A 342 17.25 -25.77 22.27
CA LYS A 342 18.58 -25.30 21.85
C LYS A 342 19.07 -24.07 22.64
N VAL A 343 18.16 -23.32 23.26
CA VAL A 343 18.45 -22.09 24.02
C VAL A 343 17.53 -21.97 25.22
N ASP A 344 18.07 -21.50 26.35
CA ASP A 344 17.29 -21.22 27.55
C ASP A 344 16.29 -20.09 27.31
N LEU A 345 15.01 -20.40 27.59
CA LEU A 345 13.94 -19.42 27.63
C LEU A 345 13.74 -18.93 29.06
N VAL A 346 13.96 -17.64 29.28
CA VAL A 346 13.90 -17.02 30.60
C VAL A 346 12.75 -16.02 30.65
N ALA A 347 12.06 -15.90 31.80
CA ALA A 347 11.00 -14.91 31.94
C ALA A 347 11.60 -13.49 31.90
N LEU A 348 10.92 -12.58 31.22
CA LEU A 348 11.43 -11.23 30.98
C LEU A 348 11.79 -10.52 32.29
N ARG A 349 10.95 -10.65 33.34
CA ARG A 349 11.20 -10.07 34.68
C ARG A 349 12.50 -10.54 35.36
N ASP A 350 13.04 -11.69 34.96
CA ASP A 350 14.22 -12.28 35.58
C ASP A 350 15.53 -11.75 34.94
N VAL A 351 15.44 -11.19 33.72
CA VAL A 351 16.60 -10.70 32.94
C VAL A 351 16.57 -9.19 32.66
N VAL A 352 15.42 -8.54 32.89
CA VAL A 352 15.29 -7.08 32.83
C VAL A 352 14.56 -6.52 34.04
N GLN A 353 14.93 -5.31 34.42
CA GLN A 353 14.13 -4.46 35.29
C GLN A 353 13.04 -3.79 34.46
N ILE A 354 11.77 -4.01 34.83
CA ILE A 354 10.60 -3.46 34.16
C ILE A 354 10.13 -2.21 34.92
N VAL A 355 10.25 -1.04 34.32
CA VAL A 355 9.89 0.24 34.95
C VAL A 355 8.78 0.93 34.17
N SER A 356 7.68 1.27 34.85
CA SER A 356 6.55 1.98 34.26
C SER A 356 6.86 3.45 33.95
N GLY A 357 6.35 3.95 32.83
CA GLY A 357 6.40 5.36 32.47
C GLY A 357 5.75 6.30 33.50
N PHE A 358 6.14 7.57 33.45
CA PHE A 358 5.71 8.63 34.35
C PHE A 358 4.59 9.47 33.73
N GLN A 359 3.57 9.80 34.53
CA GLN A 359 2.54 10.76 34.12
C GLN A 359 2.84 12.13 34.76
N PRO A 360 3.34 13.11 34.00
CA PRO A 360 3.58 14.44 34.53
C PRO A 360 2.24 15.17 34.78
N PRO A 361 2.16 16.02 35.83
CA PRO A 361 1.02 16.94 36.00
C PRO A 361 0.90 17.86 34.79
N PRO A 362 -0.31 18.17 34.28
CA PRO A 362 -0.47 19.00 33.07
C PRO A 362 0.22 20.36 33.15
N GLN A 363 0.24 20.97 34.34
CA GLN A 363 0.84 22.29 34.60
C GLN A 363 2.38 22.28 34.56
N ALA A 364 3.00 21.10 34.67
CA ALA A 364 4.46 20.93 34.68
C ALA A 364 5.04 20.62 33.29
N VAL A 365 4.19 20.43 32.28
CA VAL A 365 4.59 20.13 30.90
C VAL A 365 4.66 21.41 30.10
N THR A 366 5.76 21.62 29.36
CA THR A 366 5.96 22.76 28.46
C THR A 366 6.30 22.28 27.05
N ASP A 367 5.78 22.98 26.03
CA ASP A 367 6.07 22.69 24.61
C ASP A 367 7.32 23.43 24.09
N HIS A 368 8.15 23.93 25.02
CA HIS A 368 9.44 24.54 24.73
C HIS A 368 10.39 24.25 25.88
N ARG A 369 11.68 24.19 25.57
CA ARG A 369 12.71 23.84 26.55
C ARG A 369 12.95 25.01 27.51
N VAL A 370 12.85 24.73 28.81
CA VAL A 370 13.22 25.65 29.89
C VAL A 370 14.48 25.14 30.60
N GLU A 371 15.08 25.97 31.45
CA GLU A 371 16.28 25.60 32.20
C GLU A 371 16.02 24.35 33.08
N ASN A 372 16.93 23.38 33.03
CA ASN A 372 16.80 22.06 33.69
C ASN A 372 15.61 21.19 33.23
N ALA A 373 14.98 21.49 32.10
CA ALA A 373 13.85 20.71 31.58
C ALA A 373 14.29 19.33 31.06
N LEU A 374 13.54 18.28 31.43
CA LEU A 374 13.76 16.90 30.95
C LEU A 374 12.78 16.57 29.81
N PRO A 375 13.23 16.04 28.66
CA PRO A 375 12.32 15.70 27.57
C PRO A 375 11.39 14.55 27.92
N LEU A 376 10.13 14.63 27.49
CA LEU A 376 9.11 13.61 27.66
C LEU A 376 8.97 12.78 26.38
N LEU A 377 9.25 11.48 26.48
CA LEU A 377 9.17 10.54 25.35
C LEU A 377 7.78 9.91 25.28
N ARG A 378 7.14 10.00 24.11
CA ARG A 378 5.80 9.48 23.82
C ARG A 378 5.85 8.28 22.88
N ILE A 379 4.72 7.58 22.75
CA ILE A 379 4.58 6.45 21.81
C ILE A 379 4.76 6.91 20.35
N SER A 380 4.35 8.14 20.03
CA SER A 380 4.57 8.77 18.72
C SER A 380 6.03 9.03 18.41
N ASP A 381 6.86 9.15 19.46
CA ASP A 381 8.27 9.51 19.36
C ASP A 381 9.15 8.27 19.07
N LEU A 382 8.54 7.07 19.06
CA LEU A 382 9.12 5.80 18.63
C LEU A 382 8.79 5.55 17.14
N SER A 383 9.77 5.75 16.25
CA SER A 383 9.63 5.58 14.79
C SER A 383 10.93 5.13 14.13
N ASP A 384 10.86 4.22 13.14
CA ASP A 384 11.96 3.88 12.22
C ASP A 384 13.30 3.50 12.87
N GLY A 385 13.28 2.81 14.01
CA GLY A 385 14.51 2.41 14.68
C GLY A 385 15.25 3.56 15.38
N VAL A 386 14.63 4.74 15.53
CA VAL A 386 15.20 5.92 16.19
C VAL A 386 14.19 6.57 17.15
N VAL A 387 14.64 7.01 18.33
CA VAL A 387 13.82 7.86 19.22
C VAL A 387 13.98 9.31 18.79
N ARG A 388 12.89 9.95 18.34
CA ARG A 388 12.87 11.38 18.04
C ARG A 388 12.41 12.13 19.29
N VAL A 389 13.29 12.90 19.91
CA VAL A 389 12.90 13.72 21.07
C VAL A 389 11.91 14.78 20.60
N GLY A 390 10.66 14.68 21.05
CA GLY A 390 9.60 15.63 20.71
C GLY A 390 9.72 16.98 21.43
N ASP A 391 8.76 17.87 21.17
CA ASP A 391 8.79 19.26 21.68
C ASP A 391 8.31 19.41 23.14
N ARG A 392 7.98 18.30 23.82
CA ARG A 392 7.44 18.32 25.18
C ARG A 392 8.49 18.04 26.23
N TYR A 393 8.49 18.89 27.26
CA TYR A 393 9.44 18.82 28.35
C TYR A 393 8.73 18.88 29.70
N LEU A 394 9.27 18.18 30.69
CA LEU A 394 8.93 18.36 32.09
C LEU A 394 9.80 19.47 32.67
N SER A 395 9.16 20.52 33.20
CA SER A 395 9.81 21.59 33.96
C SER A 395 9.87 21.19 35.44
N PRO A 396 11.07 20.91 36.01
CA PRO A 396 11.18 20.45 37.40
C PRO A 396 10.67 21.47 38.42
N SER A 397 10.85 22.77 38.14
CA SER A 397 10.40 23.86 39.02
C SER A 397 8.87 23.98 39.12
N LYS A 398 8.12 23.43 38.15
CA LYS A 398 6.65 23.44 38.11
C LYS A 398 6.04 22.08 38.47
N ALA A 399 6.87 21.07 38.70
CA ALA A 399 6.40 19.71 38.97
C ALA A 399 6.16 19.50 40.47
N ALA A 400 4.90 19.34 40.87
CA ALA A 400 4.54 18.96 42.24
C ALA A 400 5.07 17.56 42.65
N ARG A 401 5.40 16.72 41.66
CA ARG A 401 6.02 15.41 41.84
C ARG A 401 7.03 15.18 40.71
N LEU A 402 8.23 14.75 41.07
CA LEU A 402 9.28 14.40 40.11
C LEU A 402 9.27 12.90 39.78
N PRO A 403 9.75 12.49 38.59
CA PRO A 403 9.94 11.08 38.26
C PRO A 403 10.98 10.46 39.22
N ARG A 404 10.81 9.17 39.50
CA ARG A 404 11.80 8.43 40.28
C ARG A 404 13.09 8.20 39.45
N PRO A 405 14.27 8.02 40.07
CA PRO A 405 15.53 7.82 39.35
C PRO A 405 15.56 6.62 38.40
N ASP A 406 14.75 5.60 38.66
CA ASP A 406 14.56 4.41 37.82
C ASP A 406 13.72 4.69 36.57
N GLN A 407 12.83 5.70 36.62
CA GLN A 407 11.95 6.13 35.52
C GLN A 407 12.65 7.07 34.51
N LEU A 408 13.90 7.43 34.78
CA LEU A 408 14.74 8.16 33.84
C LEU A 408 15.27 7.18 32.79
N VAL A 409 15.05 7.52 31.52
CA VAL A 409 15.50 6.74 30.36
C VAL A 409 16.98 7.00 30.14
N ARG A 410 17.77 5.95 30.02
CA ARG A 410 19.23 5.99 29.87
C ARG A 410 19.66 5.29 28.59
N ARG A 411 20.90 5.52 28.18
CA ARG A 411 21.53 4.78 27.08
C ARG A 411 21.57 3.29 27.41
N GLY A 412 21.19 2.45 26.46
CA GLY A 412 21.10 0.99 26.64
C GLY A 412 19.75 0.48 27.15
N ASP A 413 18.83 1.38 27.53
CA ASP A 413 17.45 0.97 27.82
C ASP A 413 16.72 0.54 26.53
N VAL A 414 15.70 -0.31 26.69
CA VAL A 414 14.73 -0.65 25.63
C VAL A 414 13.36 -0.10 26.03
N LEU A 415 12.75 0.71 25.17
CA LEU A 415 11.39 1.20 25.37
C LEU A 415 10.39 0.28 24.67
N LEU A 416 9.28 -0.01 25.36
CA LEU A 416 8.16 -0.80 24.85
C LEU A 416 6.84 -0.07 25.10
N SER A 417 5.98 0.03 24.09
CA SER A 417 4.62 0.57 24.26
C SER A 417 3.65 -0.50 24.76
N ILE A 418 2.90 -0.12 25.80
CA ILE A 418 1.92 -0.98 26.49
C ILE A 418 0.50 -0.40 26.49
N ASP A 419 0.30 0.82 25.98
CA ASP A 419 -1.02 1.47 25.83
C ASP A 419 -1.26 1.88 24.38
N GLY A 420 -2.49 1.73 23.89
CA GLY A 420 -2.87 2.11 22.52
C GLY A 420 -2.24 1.19 21.47
N THR A 421 -1.14 1.63 20.85
CA THR A 421 -0.36 0.78 19.94
C THR A 421 0.56 -0.12 20.76
N ILE A 422 0.18 -1.37 20.99
CA ILE A 422 1.00 -2.34 21.73
C ILE A 422 2.17 -2.82 20.87
N GLY A 423 3.36 -2.91 21.47
CA GLY A 423 4.49 -3.60 20.85
C GLY A 423 5.46 -2.73 20.06
N LYS A 424 5.34 -1.40 20.07
CA LYS A 424 6.43 -0.55 19.54
C LYS A 424 7.65 -0.68 20.45
N VAL A 425 8.73 -1.21 19.90
CA VAL A 425 9.99 -1.48 20.60
C VAL A 425 11.09 -0.57 20.06
N GLN A 426 11.92 -0.02 20.93
CA GLN A 426 13.07 0.78 20.53
C GLN A 426 14.24 0.70 21.51
N HIS A 427 15.44 0.43 21.01
CA HIS A 427 16.68 0.51 21.79
C HIS A 427 17.27 1.93 21.79
N ILE A 428 17.73 2.41 22.95
CA ILE A 428 18.29 3.76 23.13
C ILE A 428 19.80 3.79 22.84
N ARG A 429 20.18 4.27 21.64
CA ARG A 429 21.58 4.30 21.14
C ARG A 429 22.37 5.57 21.47
N THR A 430 21.76 6.75 21.40
CA THR A 430 22.46 8.05 21.40
C THR A 430 21.82 9.05 22.37
N VAL A 431 22.65 9.86 23.03
CA VAL A 431 22.22 11.03 23.81
C VAL A 431 22.15 12.23 22.85
N PHE A 432 21.02 12.93 22.81
CA PHE A 432 20.97 14.25 22.17
C PHE A 432 21.63 15.28 23.09
N ALA A 433 22.97 15.37 23.02
CA ALA A 433 23.71 16.44 23.67
C ALA A 433 23.43 17.76 22.93
N THR A 434 22.68 18.63 23.59
CA THR A 434 22.41 20.01 23.14
C THR A 434 23.26 21.03 23.91
N SER A 435 24.30 20.59 24.62
CA SER A 435 25.32 21.46 25.21
C SER A 435 26.68 20.77 25.19
N ARG A 436 27.74 21.57 25.02
CA ARG A 436 29.13 21.11 24.83
C ARG A 436 29.79 20.50 26.09
N ASP A 437 29.10 20.39 27.23
CA ASP A 437 29.75 20.11 28.52
C ASP A 437 29.35 18.78 29.21
N ALA A 438 28.88 17.76 28.50
CA ALA A 438 28.58 16.47 29.14
C ALA A 438 29.04 15.27 28.29
N LEU A 439 30.34 15.18 28.06
CA LEU A 439 30.99 13.93 27.70
C LEU A 439 31.81 13.47 28.92
N VAL A 440 31.57 12.20 29.30
CA VAL A 440 32.24 11.38 30.35
C VAL A 440 31.31 11.02 31.53
N SER A 441 30.27 10.22 31.28
CA SER A 441 29.79 9.16 32.18
C SER A 441 28.76 8.26 31.48
N SER A 442 28.54 7.04 31.96
CA SER A 442 27.51 6.09 31.50
C SER A 442 26.08 6.45 31.98
N ASP A 443 25.92 7.50 32.77
CA ASP A 443 24.66 7.90 33.43
C ASP A 443 23.91 9.03 32.72
N VAL A 444 24.07 9.13 31.40
CA VAL A 444 23.44 10.22 30.66
C VAL A 444 21.95 9.93 30.47
N VAL A 445 21.13 10.73 31.15
CA VAL A 445 19.66 10.69 31.07
C VAL A 445 19.22 11.27 29.72
N VAL A 446 18.50 10.45 28.95
CA VAL A 446 17.97 10.79 27.62
C VAL A 446 16.60 11.46 27.73
N GLY A 447 15.81 11.14 28.75
CA GLY A 447 14.48 11.72 28.97
C GLY A 447 13.65 10.93 29.96
N ILE A 448 12.34 11.16 29.95
CA ILE A 448 11.36 10.48 30.79
C ILE A 448 10.34 9.80 29.88
N ALA A 449 10.14 8.50 30.04
CA ALA A 449 9.09 7.78 29.34
C ALA A 449 7.72 8.19 29.86
N GLN A 450 6.80 8.64 28.99
CA GLN A 450 5.43 8.97 29.39
C GLN A 450 4.63 7.70 29.74
N LYS A 451 3.59 7.84 30.57
CA LYS A 451 2.59 6.78 30.80
C LYS A 451 2.10 6.20 29.46
N GLY A 452 2.13 4.88 29.36
CA GLY A 452 1.91 4.12 28.12
C GLY A 452 3.18 3.54 27.50
N LEU A 453 4.35 4.00 27.94
CA LEU A 453 5.64 3.38 27.70
C LEU A 453 6.18 2.68 28.94
N VAL A 454 6.97 1.65 28.72
CA VAL A 454 7.72 0.90 29.73
C VAL A 454 9.20 0.92 29.35
N ILE A 455 10.04 1.05 30.37
CA ILE A 455 11.49 0.95 30.25
C ILE A 455 11.88 -0.48 30.67
N LEU A 456 12.49 -1.21 29.75
CA LEU A 456 13.09 -2.52 29.97
C LEU A 456 14.61 -2.33 30.04
N ARG A 457 15.17 -2.51 31.23
CA ARG A 457 16.60 -2.33 31.47
C ARG A 457 17.25 -3.68 31.75
N PRO A 458 18.13 -4.21 30.88
CA PRO A 458 18.84 -5.45 31.15
C PRO A 458 19.55 -5.42 32.50
N THR A 459 19.32 -6.44 33.32
CA THR A 459 19.92 -6.58 34.65
C THR A 459 21.10 -7.56 34.66
N THR A 460 21.30 -8.29 33.55
CA THR A 460 22.36 -9.28 33.41
C THR A 460 23.36 -8.86 32.33
N PRO A 461 24.67 -9.14 32.50
CA PRO A 461 25.66 -8.90 31.45
C PRO A 461 25.55 -9.89 30.28
N SER A 462 24.76 -10.96 30.43
CA SER A 462 24.55 -11.99 29.41
C SER A 462 23.51 -11.62 28.35
N LEU A 463 22.84 -10.47 28.47
CA LEU A 463 21.78 -10.04 27.55
C LEU A 463 22.13 -8.71 26.91
N ASP A 464 22.31 -8.71 25.58
CA ASP A 464 22.49 -7.48 24.81
C ASP A 464 21.14 -6.78 24.59
N ALA A 465 21.05 -5.50 24.96
CA ALA A 465 19.83 -4.70 24.82
C ALA A 465 19.36 -4.57 23.36
N ARG A 466 20.29 -4.57 22.39
CA ARG A 466 19.99 -4.54 20.95
C ARG A 466 19.35 -5.85 20.50
N PHE A 467 19.88 -6.96 20.99
CA PHE A 467 19.33 -8.29 20.72
C PHE A 467 17.94 -8.43 21.35
N LEU A 468 17.77 -8.02 22.61
CA LEU A 468 16.46 -8.00 23.27
C LEU A 468 15.43 -7.18 22.48
N ALA A 469 15.81 -5.98 22.02
CA ALA A 469 14.92 -5.14 21.22
C ALA A 469 14.54 -5.81 19.89
N ALA A 470 15.48 -6.46 19.20
CA ALA A 470 15.22 -7.19 17.96
C ALA A 470 14.31 -8.40 18.18
N VAL A 471 14.52 -9.16 19.26
CA VAL A 471 13.69 -10.30 19.65
C VAL A 471 12.27 -9.84 20.01
N LEU A 472 12.10 -8.81 20.84
CA LEU A 472 10.78 -8.29 21.18
C LEU A 472 10.03 -7.71 19.96
N ALA A 473 10.76 -7.30 18.92
CA ALA A 473 10.20 -6.84 17.66
C ALA A 473 9.86 -7.98 16.66
N SER A 474 10.18 -9.24 16.98
CA SER A 474 9.87 -10.39 16.12
C SER A 474 8.37 -10.58 15.95
N ASP A 475 7.95 -11.12 14.80
CA ASP A 475 6.52 -11.30 14.49
C ASP A 475 5.83 -12.20 15.52
N THR A 476 6.52 -13.27 15.95
CA THR A 476 6.02 -14.19 16.98
C THR A 476 5.79 -13.49 18.31
N LEU A 477 6.76 -12.72 18.82
CA LEU A 477 6.60 -12.03 20.11
C LEU A 477 5.65 -10.84 20.00
N GLN A 478 5.59 -10.16 18.86
CA GLN A 478 4.59 -9.10 18.61
C GLN A 478 3.16 -9.64 18.61
N ALA A 479 2.93 -10.78 17.95
CA ALA A 479 1.64 -11.46 17.99
C ALA A 479 1.26 -11.85 19.43
N LEU A 480 2.22 -12.38 20.19
CA LEU A 480 2.02 -12.72 21.59
C LEU A 480 1.67 -11.50 22.46
N LEU A 481 2.44 -10.41 22.37
CA LEU A 481 2.19 -9.19 23.15
C LEU A 481 0.80 -8.60 22.85
N ARG A 482 0.34 -8.66 21.60
CA ARG A 482 -1.01 -8.23 21.21
C ARG A 482 -2.10 -9.15 21.76
N ARG A 483 -1.88 -10.47 21.77
CA ARG A 483 -2.80 -11.46 22.39
C ARG A 483 -2.93 -11.27 23.91
N LEU A 484 -1.84 -10.85 24.56
CA LEU A 484 -1.81 -10.60 26.01
C LEU A 484 -2.39 -9.23 26.40
N ALA A 485 -2.55 -8.31 25.44
CA ALA A 485 -3.15 -7.01 25.68
C ALA A 485 -4.68 -7.08 25.79
N ARG A 486 -5.27 -6.17 26.58
CA ARG A 486 -6.71 -6.11 26.91
C ARG A 486 -7.33 -4.79 26.45
N GLY A 487 -8.65 -4.73 26.29
CA GLY A 487 -9.37 -3.51 25.90
C GLY A 487 -9.65 -3.39 24.40
N VAL A 488 -10.88 -2.99 24.04
CA VAL A 488 -11.39 -2.96 22.66
C VAL A 488 -11.10 -1.63 21.95
N THR A 489 -11.19 -0.50 22.67
CA THR A 489 -10.99 0.85 22.11
C THR A 489 -9.56 1.35 22.26
N ILE A 490 -8.93 1.06 23.40
CA ILE A 490 -7.51 1.33 23.68
C ILE A 490 -6.95 0.06 24.30
N ALA A 491 -6.03 -0.59 23.60
CA ALA A 491 -5.38 -1.80 24.10
C ALA A 491 -4.41 -1.45 25.24
N HIS A 492 -4.35 -2.28 26.28
CA HIS A 492 -3.46 -2.15 27.43
C HIS A 492 -2.79 -3.49 27.76
N LEU A 493 -1.47 -3.52 27.89
CA LEU A 493 -0.71 -4.69 28.31
C LEU A 493 -0.30 -4.57 29.80
N PRO A 494 -0.86 -5.38 30.71
CA PRO A 494 -0.52 -5.33 32.13
C PRO A 494 0.95 -5.72 32.39
N LEU A 495 1.63 -5.00 33.30
CA LEU A 495 3.06 -5.20 33.58
C LEU A 495 3.40 -6.57 34.18
N ASN A 496 2.52 -7.11 35.00
CA ASN A 496 2.66 -8.45 35.57
C ASN A 496 2.65 -9.53 34.48
N VAL A 497 1.78 -9.36 33.48
CA VAL A 497 1.66 -10.26 32.32
C VAL A 497 2.88 -10.12 31.41
N LEU A 498 3.29 -8.88 31.10
CA LEU A 498 4.53 -8.61 30.35
C LEU A 498 5.76 -9.25 31.01
N GLY A 499 5.86 -9.20 32.34
CA GLY A 499 6.97 -9.80 33.07
C GLY A 499 7.04 -11.32 32.99
N MET A 500 5.93 -11.99 32.65
CA MET A 500 5.87 -13.45 32.49
C MET A 500 6.21 -13.93 31.08
N VAL A 501 6.31 -13.03 30.09
CA VAL A 501 6.72 -13.36 28.72
C VAL A 501 8.11 -13.99 28.75
N ARG A 502 8.28 -15.13 28.07
CA ARG A 502 9.56 -15.83 27.98
C ARG A 502 10.34 -15.39 26.74
N VAL A 503 11.62 -15.11 26.90
CA VAL A 503 12.53 -14.70 25.82
C VAL A 503 13.78 -15.58 25.78
N PRO A 504 14.33 -15.90 24.59
CA PRO A 504 15.58 -16.63 24.47
C PRO A 504 16.78 -15.78 24.90
N VAL A 505 17.70 -16.38 25.66
CA VAL A 505 18.96 -15.72 26.08
C VAL A 505 20.17 -16.59 25.74
N PRO A 506 20.57 -16.66 24.44
CA PRO A 506 21.74 -17.45 24.03
C PRO A 506 23.05 -16.76 24.45
N PRO A 507 24.24 -17.40 24.35
CA PRO A 507 25.51 -16.75 24.65
C PRO A 507 25.73 -15.45 23.84
N LEU A 508 26.42 -14.45 24.42
CA LEU A 508 26.66 -13.14 23.76
C LEU A 508 27.26 -13.25 22.35
N ALA A 509 28.15 -14.22 22.13
CA ALA A 509 28.74 -14.47 20.80
C ALA A 509 27.68 -14.88 19.75
N VAL A 510 26.64 -15.61 20.16
CA VAL A 510 25.50 -15.98 19.31
C VAL A 510 24.61 -14.75 19.08
N GLN A 511 24.32 -13.98 20.13
CA GLN A 511 23.52 -12.74 20.00
C GLN A 511 24.14 -11.76 19.01
N GLU A 512 25.46 -11.55 19.07
CA GLU A 512 26.20 -10.66 18.16
C GLU A 512 26.19 -11.20 16.71
N ARG A 513 26.30 -12.52 16.51
CA ARG A 513 26.16 -13.12 15.17
C ARG A 513 24.76 -12.93 14.58
N VAL A 514 23.72 -13.08 15.39
CA VAL A 514 22.33 -12.80 14.98
C VAL A 514 22.15 -11.33 14.59
N LEU A 515 22.64 -10.40 15.41
CA LEU A 515 22.57 -8.97 15.12
C LEU A 515 23.31 -8.60 13.82
N ARG A 516 24.49 -9.17 13.57
CA ARG A 516 25.21 -8.97 12.29
C ARG A 516 24.43 -9.50 11.10
N ARG A 517 23.85 -10.70 11.23
CA ARG A 517 23.01 -11.28 10.18
C ARG A 517 21.83 -10.39 9.85
N LEU A 518 21.14 -9.83 10.84
CA LEU A 518 19.99 -8.94 10.64
C LEU A 518 20.37 -7.61 9.96
N VAL A 519 21.63 -7.18 10.08
CA VAL A 519 22.15 -6.02 9.33
C VAL A 519 22.40 -6.38 7.87
N ASP A 520 22.95 -7.55 7.60
CA ASP A 520 23.28 -8.01 6.24
C ASP A 520 22.05 -8.52 5.46
N GLN A 521 21.09 -9.11 6.18
CA GLN A 521 19.86 -9.71 5.67
C GLN A 521 18.71 -9.36 6.63
N PRO A 522 17.99 -8.24 6.38
CA PRO A 522 16.87 -7.87 7.23
C PRO A 522 15.80 -8.97 7.20
N GLY A 523 15.32 -9.35 8.38
CA GLY A 523 14.37 -10.45 8.58
C GLY A 523 13.98 -10.60 10.05
N ASP A 524 13.28 -11.68 10.39
CA ASP A 524 12.86 -11.94 11.76
C ASP A 524 14.04 -12.39 12.65
N ALA A 525 14.10 -11.86 13.87
CA ALA A 525 15.21 -12.11 14.80
C ALA A 525 15.24 -13.54 15.37
N LEU A 526 14.08 -14.18 15.53
CA LEU A 526 14.00 -15.56 16.01
C LEU A 526 14.40 -16.54 14.92
N ASP A 527 14.04 -16.29 13.66
CA ASP A 527 14.49 -17.10 12.52
C ASP A 527 16.01 -17.02 12.33
N ALA A 528 16.57 -15.81 12.42
CA ALA A 528 18.02 -15.61 12.38
C ALA A 528 18.74 -16.37 13.51
N LEU A 529 18.15 -16.41 14.71
CA LEU A 529 18.68 -17.19 15.84
C LEU A 529 18.68 -18.70 15.55
N ILE A 530 17.59 -19.25 14.99
CA ILE A 530 17.49 -20.68 14.65
C ILE A 530 18.61 -21.10 13.69
N LEU A 531 18.86 -20.29 12.65
CA LEU A 531 19.91 -20.56 11.66
C LEU A 531 21.32 -20.51 12.26
N VAL A 532 21.61 -19.49 13.07
CA VAL A 532 22.92 -19.34 13.71
C VAL A 532 23.26 -20.51 14.65
N LEU A 533 22.23 -21.08 15.30
CA LEU A 533 22.36 -22.24 16.18
C LEU A 533 22.52 -23.58 15.42
N ALA A 534 22.17 -23.65 14.13
CA ALA A 534 22.28 -24.86 13.32
C ALA A 534 23.70 -25.15 12.80
N GLY A 535 24.59 -24.15 12.75
CA GLY A 535 26.00 -24.32 12.36
C GLY A 535 26.31 -24.25 10.86
N ASP A 536 25.31 -23.98 10.01
CA ASP A 536 25.41 -23.96 8.53
C ASP A 536 26.02 -22.65 7.93
N ASP A 537 27.07 -22.08 8.54
CA ASP A 537 27.46 -20.68 8.27
C ASP A 537 28.67 -20.46 7.32
N GLU A 538 29.33 -21.46 6.72
CA GLU A 538 30.30 -21.20 5.61
C GLU A 538 30.25 -22.21 4.43
N ASP A 539 30.06 -21.68 3.22
CA ASP A 539 29.97 -22.40 1.93
C ASP A 539 31.36 -22.82 1.36
N PRO A 540 31.56 -24.05 0.82
CA PRO A 540 32.84 -24.52 0.27
C PRO A 540 33.39 -23.69 -0.90
N LEU A 541 32.55 -23.13 -1.77
CA LEU A 541 32.98 -22.22 -2.84
C LEU A 541 33.47 -20.89 -2.25
N LEU A 542 32.82 -20.42 -1.17
CA LEU A 542 33.25 -19.21 -0.48
C LEU A 542 34.66 -19.35 0.09
N ARG A 543 35.01 -20.55 0.59
CA ARG A 543 36.37 -20.87 1.02
C ARG A 543 37.37 -20.85 -0.14
N LEU A 544 37.01 -21.39 -1.30
CA LEU A 544 37.86 -21.43 -2.50
C LEU A 544 38.17 -20.03 -3.05
N PHE A 545 37.15 -19.16 -3.14
CA PHE A 545 37.33 -17.76 -3.55
C PHE A 545 38.38 -17.03 -2.71
N ARG A 546 38.52 -17.41 -1.43
CA ARG A 546 39.49 -16.81 -0.50
C ARG A 546 40.88 -17.46 -0.54
N THR A 547 41.00 -18.73 -0.91
CA THR A 547 42.28 -19.47 -0.84
C THR A 547 43.02 -19.59 -2.18
N SER A 548 42.35 -19.44 -3.33
CA SER A 548 43.02 -19.45 -4.65
C SER A 548 43.78 -18.13 -4.88
N PRO A 549 45.07 -18.17 -5.27
CA PRO A 549 45.86 -16.97 -5.55
C PRO A 549 45.30 -16.11 -6.69
N ALA A 550 44.74 -16.73 -7.74
CA ALA A 550 44.18 -16.01 -8.88
C ALA A 550 42.77 -15.47 -8.56
N LEU A 551 41.89 -16.31 -7.99
CA LEU A 551 40.51 -15.91 -7.68
C LEU A 551 40.46 -14.85 -6.57
N SER A 552 41.26 -14.99 -5.52
CA SER A 552 41.30 -14.02 -4.42
C SER A 552 41.76 -12.62 -4.87
N ARG A 553 42.66 -12.55 -5.86
CA ARG A 553 43.12 -11.29 -6.45
C ARG A 553 42.09 -10.69 -7.40
N LEU A 554 41.36 -11.49 -8.17
CA LEU A 554 40.30 -11.00 -9.05
C LEU A 554 39.10 -10.44 -8.26
N ILE A 555 38.77 -11.00 -7.10
CA ILE A 555 37.65 -10.54 -6.27
C ILE A 555 38.02 -9.44 -5.26
N ALA A 556 39.30 -9.08 -5.19
CA ALA A 556 39.79 -8.02 -4.31
C ALA A 556 39.15 -6.65 -4.67
N ASP A 557 39.10 -5.75 -3.68
CA ASP A 557 38.54 -4.41 -3.89
C ASP A 557 39.36 -3.58 -4.89
N ALA A 558 40.68 -3.81 -4.94
CA ALA A 558 41.57 -3.15 -5.89
C ALA A 558 41.46 -3.81 -7.28
N VAL A 559 41.30 -2.99 -8.33
CA VAL A 559 41.27 -3.45 -9.72
C VAL A 559 42.70 -3.76 -10.17
N PRO A 560 43.01 -4.97 -10.66
CA PRO A 560 44.31 -5.28 -11.25
C PRO A 560 44.58 -4.42 -12.49
N GLU A 561 45.84 -4.10 -12.79
CA GLU A 561 46.21 -3.40 -14.03
C GLU A 561 45.89 -4.27 -15.27
N SER A 562 45.61 -3.67 -16.44
CA SER A 562 45.07 -4.38 -17.62
C SER A 562 45.91 -5.60 -18.06
N SER A 563 47.24 -5.51 -18.00
CA SER A 563 48.15 -6.63 -18.31
C SER A 563 48.14 -7.73 -17.25
N GLU A 564 47.91 -7.39 -15.98
CA GLU A 564 47.79 -8.34 -14.88
C GLU A 564 46.40 -9.01 -14.87
N LEU A 565 45.34 -8.24 -15.14
CA LEU A 565 43.96 -8.71 -15.27
C LEU A 565 43.85 -9.82 -16.32
N ARG A 566 44.52 -9.63 -17.47
CA ARG A 566 44.60 -10.64 -18.54
C ARG A 566 45.15 -11.97 -18.03
N ASN A 567 46.33 -11.96 -17.41
CA ASN A 567 46.99 -13.18 -16.92
C ASN A 567 46.20 -13.87 -15.80
N LEU A 568 45.69 -13.10 -14.83
CA LEU A 568 44.89 -13.62 -13.72
C LEU A 568 43.59 -14.27 -14.22
N THR A 569 42.97 -13.70 -15.26
CA THR A 569 41.74 -14.23 -15.87
C THR A 569 41.98 -15.58 -16.53
N PHE A 570 43.06 -15.73 -17.29
CA PHE A 570 43.43 -17.03 -17.89
C PHE A 570 43.71 -18.10 -16.84
N GLU A 571 44.38 -17.75 -15.74
CA GLU A 571 44.66 -18.68 -14.64
C GLU A 571 43.38 -19.09 -13.89
N ALA A 572 42.50 -18.13 -13.59
CA ALA A 572 41.24 -18.37 -12.90
C ALA A 572 40.27 -19.24 -13.72
N LEU A 573 40.14 -19.00 -15.03
CA LEU A 573 39.32 -19.83 -15.92
C LEU A 573 39.85 -21.27 -16.02
N ARG A 574 41.17 -21.46 -15.93
CA ARG A 574 41.80 -22.79 -15.89
C ARG A 574 41.50 -23.53 -14.59
N GLU A 575 41.56 -22.86 -13.44
CA GLU A 575 41.25 -23.44 -12.13
C GLU A 575 39.76 -23.82 -12.00
N LEU A 576 38.86 -22.92 -12.40
CA LEU A 576 37.40 -23.16 -12.37
C LEU A 576 37.01 -24.35 -13.26
N ARG A 577 37.66 -24.52 -14.40
CA ARG A 577 37.45 -25.67 -15.28
C ARG A 577 37.91 -27.00 -14.66
N GLN A 578 39.03 -27.02 -13.93
CA GLN A 578 39.50 -28.22 -13.23
C GLN A 578 38.51 -28.66 -12.15
N LEU A 579 37.96 -27.70 -11.40
CA LEU A 579 36.95 -27.94 -10.37
C LEU A 579 35.61 -28.41 -10.96
N ARG A 580 35.16 -27.77 -12.04
CA ARG A 580 33.97 -28.22 -12.79
C ARG A 580 34.11 -29.68 -13.22
N ASN A 581 35.27 -30.06 -13.77
CA ASN A 581 35.52 -31.43 -14.20
C ASN A 581 35.51 -32.42 -13.03
N ALA A 582 35.99 -32.01 -11.86
CA ALA A 582 35.95 -32.82 -10.63
C ALA A 582 34.52 -32.99 -10.09
N VAL A 583 33.66 -31.98 -10.21
CA VAL A 583 32.24 -32.05 -9.82
C VAL A 583 31.39 -32.84 -10.82
N ALA A 584 31.69 -32.73 -12.12
CA ALA A 584 30.98 -33.45 -13.19
C ALA A 584 31.33 -34.95 -13.26
N HIS A 585 32.47 -35.38 -12.70
CA HIS A 585 32.93 -36.77 -12.70
C HIS A 585 33.30 -37.25 -11.27
N PRO A 586 32.33 -37.69 -10.45
CA PRO A 586 32.52 -37.96 -9.01
C PRO A 586 33.44 -39.14 -8.66
N MET A 587 33.83 -39.98 -9.64
CA MET A 587 34.58 -41.22 -9.41
C MET A 587 36.11 -41.06 -9.36
N ALA A 588 36.64 -39.83 -9.49
CA ALA A 588 38.08 -39.57 -9.41
C ALA A 588 38.43 -38.75 -8.16
N ASN A 589 39.16 -39.38 -7.22
CA ASN A 589 39.70 -38.81 -5.99
C ASN A 589 40.20 -37.36 -6.15
N SER A 590 39.43 -36.38 -5.64
CA SER A 590 39.97 -35.08 -5.29
C SER A 590 39.63 -34.76 -3.82
N ASN A 591 40.66 -34.53 -3.01
CA ASN A 591 40.54 -34.24 -1.57
C ASN A 591 39.89 -32.87 -1.27
N LEU A 592 39.42 -32.14 -2.29
CA LEU A 592 38.96 -30.74 -2.19
C LEU A 592 37.51 -30.59 -1.73
N LEU A 593 36.67 -31.64 -1.81
CA LEU A 593 35.22 -31.57 -1.54
C LEU A 593 34.73 -32.66 -0.55
N ARG A 594 35.55 -33.12 0.39
CA ARG A 594 35.05 -34.05 1.42
C ARG A 594 34.14 -33.34 2.43
N GLY A 595 32.85 -33.72 2.45
CA GLY A 595 31.95 -33.53 3.60
C GLY A 595 30.97 -32.36 3.56
N ALA A 596 30.75 -31.71 2.41
CA ALA A 596 29.76 -30.63 2.30
C ALA A 596 28.88 -30.81 1.05
N GLU A 597 27.56 -30.71 1.21
CA GLU A 597 26.61 -30.64 0.10
C GLU A 597 26.63 -29.22 -0.47
N LEU A 598 27.11 -29.06 -1.71
CA LEU A 598 26.98 -27.79 -2.43
C LEU A 598 25.50 -27.56 -2.75
N THR A 599 25.02 -26.33 -2.56
CA THR A 599 23.65 -25.94 -2.94
C THR A 599 23.45 -26.03 -4.46
N GLY A 600 22.21 -26.24 -4.91
CA GLY A 600 21.91 -26.42 -6.35
C GLY A 600 22.38 -25.26 -7.22
N ASP A 601 22.25 -24.02 -6.74
CA ASP A 601 22.70 -22.82 -7.46
C ASP A 601 24.24 -22.68 -7.47
N ALA A 602 24.93 -23.09 -6.40
CA ALA A 602 26.39 -23.12 -6.35
C ALA A 602 26.99 -24.12 -7.35
N VAL A 603 26.36 -25.29 -7.50
CA VAL A 603 26.75 -26.28 -8.52
C VAL A 603 26.50 -25.75 -9.93
N GLN A 604 25.34 -25.14 -10.18
CA GLN A 604 25.04 -24.53 -11.47
C GLN A 604 26.03 -23.41 -11.82
N LEU A 605 26.40 -22.56 -10.87
CA LEU A 605 27.38 -21.50 -11.09
C LEU A 605 28.73 -22.07 -11.51
N LEU A 606 29.21 -23.13 -10.83
CA LEU A 606 30.47 -23.78 -11.17
C LEU A 606 30.43 -24.45 -12.56
N LEU A 607 29.29 -25.06 -12.92
CA LEU A 607 29.09 -25.67 -14.23
C LEU A 607 29.15 -24.63 -15.36
N VAL A 608 28.55 -23.46 -15.15
CA VAL A 608 28.60 -22.35 -16.12
C VAL A 608 30.00 -21.76 -16.17
N LEU A 609 30.59 -21.32 -15.06
CA LEU A 609 31.89 -20.65 -15.07
C LEU A 609 33.05 -21.52 -15.59
N GLY A 610 32.96 -22.84 -15.47
CA GLY A 610 33.96 -23.77 -16.00
C GLY A 610 33.80 -24.12 -17.50
N ALA A 611 32.80 -23.58 -18.21
CA ALA A 611 32.40 -24.00 -19.56
C ALA A 611 33.23 -23.50 -20.75
N VAL A 612 34.39 -22.87 -20.51
CA VAL A 612 35.27 -22.33 -21.57
C VAL A 612 35.88 -23.43 -22.47
N PRO A 613 35.79 -23.34 -23.82
CA PRO A 613 36.42 -24.28 -24.76
C PRO A 613 37.95 -24.37 -24.62
N ALA A 614 38.53 -25.59 -24.74
CA ALA A 614 39.99 -25.78 -24.60
C ALA A 614 40.82 -25.07 -25.67
N GLN A 615 40.24 -24.91 -26.86
CA GLN A 615 40.90 -24.35 -28.03
C GLN A 615 41.06 -22.82 -27.94
N ALA A 616 40.28 -22.16 -27.07
CA ALA A 616 40.33 -20.73 -26.78
C ALA A 616 41.44 -20.35 -25.77
N LEU A 617 42.07 -21.34 -25.12
CA LEU A 617 43.09 -21.14 -24.06
C LEU A 617 44.48 -21.64 -24.52
N ARG A 618 44.91 -21.33 -25.76
CA ARG A 618 46.23 -21.77 -26.28
C ARG A 618 47.39 -21.02 -25.62
N ARG A 619 48.53 -21.70 -25.45
CA ARG A 619 49.78 -21.09 -24.95
C ARG A 619 50.30 -20.07 -25.97
N GLY A 620 50.34 -18.79 -25.59
CA GLY A 620 50.86 -17.71 -26.44
C GLY A 620 50.38 -16.30 -26.06
N GLY A 621 49.23 -16.18 -25.38
CA GLY A 621 48.80 -14.92 -24.78
C GLY A 621 48.10 -13.92 -25.70
N GLU A 622 47.80 -14.25 -26.96
CA GLU A 622 46.92 -13.42 -27.80
C GLU A 622 45.46 -13.87 -27.66
N ALA A 623 44.56 -12.96 -27.31
CA ALA A 623 43.14 -13.25 -27.16
C ALA A 623 42.47 -13.36 -28.54
N SER A 624 41.90 -14.53 -28.86
CA SER A 624 41.08 -14.67 -30.06
C SER A 624 39.67 -14.12 -29.81
N PHE A 625 38.99 -13.65 -30.86
CA PHE A 625 37.59 -13.22 -30.80
C PHE A 625 36.69 -14.29 -30.15
N GLU A 626 36.92 -15.56 -30.48
CA GLU A 626 36.21 -16.71 -29.90
C GLU A 626 36.40 -16.84 -28.38
N ALA A 627 37.58 -16.48 -27.86
CA ALA A 627 37.88 -16.54 -26.42
C ALA A 627 37.24 -15.38 -25.65
N VAL A 628 37.25 -14.17 -26.23
CA VAL A 628 36.64 -12.97 -25.68
C VAL A 628 35.11 -13.10 -25.67
N SER A 629 34.52 -13.54 -26.78
CA SER A 629 33.09 -13.80 -26.92
C SER A 629 32.62 -14.89 -25.95
N ALA A 630 33.34 -16.02 -25.85
CA ALA A 630 32.98 -17.06 -24.89
C ALA A 630 33.01 -16.58 -23.44
N ALA A 631 33.97 -15.72 -23.05
CA ALA A 631 34.03 -15.19 -21.69
C ALA A 631 32.89 -14.20 -21.39
N GLN A 632 32.48 -13.38 -22.36
CA GLN A 632 31.33 -12.48 -22.24
C GLN A 632 30.01 -13.26 -22.16
N ASP A 633 29.81 -14.25 -23.02
CA ASP A 633 28.62 -15.12 -22.99
C ASP A 633 28.50 -15.86 -21.66
N LEU A 634 29.61 -16.32 -21.10
CA LEU A 634 29.65 -16.97 -19.79
C LEU A 634 29.36 -16.01 -18.64
N ALA A 635 29.86 -14.76 -18.71
CA ALA A 635 29.54 -13.73 -17.73
C ALA A 635 28.04 -13.40 -17.72
N VAL A 636 27.41 -13.32 -18.91
CA VAL A 636 25.97 -13.11 -19.06
C VAL A 636 25.17 -14.32 -18.56
N ALA A 637 25.56 -15.54 -18.96
CA ALA A 637 24.88 -16.77 -18.57
C ALA A 637 24.97 -17.06 -17.06
N ALA A 638 26.04 -16.63 -16.40
CA ALA A 638 26.23 -16.81 -14.96
C ALA A 638 25.45 -15.79 -14.11
N MET A 639 25.07 -14.63 -14.67
CA MET A 639 24.45 -13.52 -13.93
C MET A 639 23.10 -13.87 -13.25
N PRO A 640 22.16 -14.60 -13.88
CA PRO A 640 20.93 -15.02 -13.23
C PRO A 640 21.17 -15.92 -12.02
N ILE A 641 22.20 -16.77 -12.09
CA ILE A 641 22.57 -17.69 -11.00
C ILE A 641 23.19 -16.89 -9.85
N VAL A 642 24.10 -15.95 -10.14
CA VAL A 642 24.74 -15.10 -9.11
C VAL A 642 23.74 -14.25 -8.35
N ARG A 643 22.68 -13.76 -8.99
CA ARG A 643 21.61 -12.99 -8.31
C ARG A 643 20.81 -13.81 -7.30
N ARG A 644 20.76 -15.13 -7.46
CA ARG A 644 20.11 -16.05 -6.50
C ARG A 644 21.04 -16.47 -5.36
N LEU A 645 22.35 -16.23 -5.48
CA LEU A 645 23.33 -16.62 -4.46
C LEU A 645 23.40 -15.59 -3.33
N PRO A 646 23.16 -15.98 -2.07
CA PRO A 646 23.12 -15.06 -0.95
C PRO A 646 24.53 -14.68 -0.43
N GLY A 647 24.60 -13.53 0.25
CA GLY A 647 25.72 -13.16 1.12
C GLY A 647 27.05 -12.93 0.41
N ALA A 648 28.16 -13.32 1.07
CA ALA A 648 29.51 -13.08 0.56
C ALA A 648 29.81 -13.86 -0.74
N LEU A 649 29.18 -15.00 -0.95
CA LEU A 649 29.38 -15.83 -2.15
C LEU A 649 28.81 -15.13 -3.39
N GLY A 650 27.58 -14.61 -3.30
CA GLY A 650 26.98 -13.79 -4.36
C GLY A 650 27.83 -12.54 -4.67
N ARG A 651 28.34 -11.86 -3.63
CA ARG A 651 29.22 -10.70 -3.82
C ARG A 651 30.53 -11.04 -4.54
N TYR A 652 31.21 -12.12 -4.16
CA TYR A 652 32.46 -12.52 -4.80
C TYR A 652 32.25 -13.05 -6.21
N ALA A 653 31.16 -13.80 -6.44
CA ALA A 653 30.79 -14.25 -7.78
C ALA A 653 30.42 -13.08 -8.70
N SER A 654 29.71 -12.06 -8.19
CA SER A 654 29.41 -10.83 -8.94
C SER A 654 30.69 -10.12 -9.36
N ARG A 655 31.63 -9.92 -8.43
CA ARG A 655 32.92 -9.28 -8.74
C ARG A 655 33.72 -10.06 -9.76
N LEU A 656 33.77 -11.38 -9.65
CA LEU A 656 34.47 -12.21 -10.64
C LEU A 656 33.84 -12.03 -12.03
N ILE A 657 32.51 -12.07 -12.15
CA ILE A 657 31.79 -11.85 -13.41
C ILE A 657 32.05 -10.44 -13.96
N GLU A 658 32.01 -9.42 -13.10
CA GLU A 658 32.32 -8.03 -13.48
C GLU A 658 33.74 -7.91 -14.02
N ARG A 659 34.73 -8.58 -13.42
CA ARG A 659 36.13 -8.58 -13.91
C ARG A 659 36.29 -9.35 -15.22
N LEU A 660 35.58 -10.46 -15.40
CA LEU A 660 35.55 -11.21 -16.66
C LEU A 660 34.94 -10.39 -17.78
N ALA A 661 33.84 -9.69 -17.50
CA ALA A 661 33.20 -8.77 -18.45
C ALA A 661 34.10 -7.57 -18.77
N GLN A 662 34.77 -7.00 -17.77
CA GLN A 662 35.72 -5.89 -17.94
C GLN A 662 36.93 -6.29 -18.80
N TRP A 663 37.51 -7.47 -18.55
CA TRP A 663 38.58 -8.01 -19.38
C TRP A 663 38.09 -8.24 -20.82
N GLY A 664 36.92 -8.88 -20.98
CA GLY A 664 36.32 -9.12 -22.29
C GLY A 664 36.09 -7.84 -23.08
N GLU A 665 35.58 -6.79 -22.42
CA GLU A 665 35.35 -5.50 -23.05
C GLU A 665 36.66 -4.79 -23.43
N THR A 666 37.69 -4.88 -22.58
CA THR A 666 39.00 -4.26 -22.87
C THR A 666 39.67 -4.91 -24.07
N GLU A 667 39.72 -6.25 -24.13
CA GLU A 667 40.29 -6.96 -25.28
C GLU A 667 39.42 -6.80 -26.53
N ARG A 668 38.10 -6.68 -26.38
CA ARG A 668 37.18 -6.39 -27.49
C ARG A 668 37.47 -5.01 -28.08
N LEU A 669 37.65 -3.99 -27.26
CA LEU A 669 38.02 -2.64 -27.70
C LEU A 669 39.39 -2.61 -28.40
N ASP A 670 40.37 -3.36 -27.88
CA ASP A 670 41.68 -3.52 -28.53
C ASP A 670 41.58 -4.22 -29.89
N LEU A 671 40.69 -5.21 -30.04
CA LEU A 671 40.41 -5.88 -31.31
C LEU A 671 39.62 -4.96 -32.28
N LEU A 672 38.73 -4.11 -31.77
CA LEU A 672 37.97 -3.13 -32.55
C LEU A 672 38.86 -2.01 -33.09
N ALA A 673 39.85 -1.55 -32.32
CA ALA A 673 40.80 -0.55 -32.75
C ALA A 673 41.67 -1.01 -33.95
N GLN A 674 41.72 -2.32 -34.22
CA GLN A 674 42.48 -2.91 -35.33
C GLN A 674 41.65 -3.11 -36.61
N VAL A 675 40.34 -2.79 -36.60
CA VAL A 675 39.45 -2.95 -37.76
C VAL A 675 39.57 -1.75 -38.70
N GLN A 676 40.05 -1.97 -39.92
CA GLN A 676 40.15 -0.94 -40.96
C GLN A 676 39.82 -1.50 -42.35
N LEU A 677 39.18 -0.71 -43.20
CA LEU A 677 39.05 -1.01 -44.63
C LEU A 677 40.17 -0.30 -45.40
N ALA A 678 41.13 -1.09 -45.88
CA ALA A 678 42.20 -0.62 -46.74
C ALA A 678 41.73 -0.59 -48.19
N VAL A 679 41.96 0.53 -48.89
CA VAL A 679 41.61 0.67 -50.30
C VAL A 679 42.89 0.53 -51.13
N LYS A 680 42.85 -0.34 -52.14
CA LYS A 680 43.92 -0.55 -53.11
C LYS A 680 43.35 -0.41 -54.51
N HIS A 681 44.05 0.32 -55.38
CA HIS A 681 43.63 0.46 -56.78
C HIS A 681 43.93 -0.82 -57.57
N ASP A 682 43.00 -1.27 -58.42
CA ASP A 682 43.24 -2.34 -59.39
C ASP A 682 43.66 -1.71 -60.74
N GLU A 683 44.64 -2.27 -61.44
CA GLU A 683 45.28 -1.66 -62.63
C GLU A 683 44.38 -1.58 -63.88
N ARG A 684 43.06 -1.78 -63.74
CA ARG A 684 42.10 -1.76 -64.85
C ARG A 684 41.77 -0.31 -65.25
N GLU A 685 42.08 0.00 -66.51
CA GLU A 685 42.00 1.33 -67.11
C GLU A 685 40.59 1.94 -67.03
N PHE A 686 40.52 3.26 -66.82
CA PHE A 686 39.29 4.05 -66.97
C PHE A 686 38.57 3.68 -68.26
N TRP A 687 37.28 3.35 -68.15
CA TRP A 687 36.46 3.04 -69.31
C TRP A 687 35.28 3.98 -69.43
N LYS A 688 34.73 4.07 -70.63
CA LYS A 688 33.43 4.71 -70.86
C LYS A 688 32.39 3.65 -71.12
N ASP A 689 31.23 3.79 -70.50
CA ASP A 689 30.09 2.93 -70.81
C ASP A 689 29.45 3.29 -72.16
N ALA A 690 28.45 2.50 -72.57
CA ALA A 690 27.73 2.68 -73.83
C ALA A 690 26.99 4.04 -73.93
N GLU A 691 26.83 4.75 -72.81
CA GLU A 691 26.16 6.06 -72.70
C GLU A 691 27.18 7.21 -72.65
N GLY A 692 28.48 6.90 -72.71
CA GLY A 692 29.58 7.87 -72.73
C GLY A 692 30.03 8.38 -71.35
N LYS A 693 29.55 7.78 -70.26
CA LYS A 693 29.93 8.13 -68.88
C LYS A 693 31.23 7.42 -68.51
N SER A 694 32.04 8.05 -67.67
CA SER A 694 33.39 7.54 -67.32
C SER A 694 33.36 6.80 -65.99
N HIS A 695 34.04 5.65 -65.91
CA HIS A 695 34.05 4.75 -64.75
C HIS A 695 35.48 4.34 -64.34
N THR A 696 35.67 3.95 -63.08
CA THR A 696 36.92 3.37 -62.52
C THR A 696 36.61 2.36 -61.41
N THR A 697 37.47 1.37 -61.17
CA THR A 697 37.29 0.35 -60.12
C THR A 697 38.34 0.50 -59.02
N VAL A 698 37.94 0.38 -57.75
CA VAL A 698 38.85 0.29 -56.59
C VAL A 698 38.60 -0.98 -55.79
N GLN A 699 39.65 -1.61 -55.29
CA GLN A 699 39.57 -2.79 -54.43
C GLN A 699 39.58 -2.39 -52.95
N VAL A 700 38.65 -2.91 -52.17
CA VAL A 700 38.53 -2.63 -50.72
C VAL A 700 38.77 -3.93 -49.94
N THR A 701 39.70 -3.91 -48.98
CA THR A 701 40.13 -5.07 -48.18
C THR A 701 39.93 -4.84 -46.68
N LEU A 702 39.38 -5.81 -45.96
CA LEU A 702 39.28 -5.76 -44.50
C LEU A 702 40.60 -6.14 -43.82
N GLN A 703 41.17 -5.21 -43.06
CA GLN A 703 42.29 -5.41 -42.15
C GLN A 703 41.79 -5.52 -40.70
N GLY A 704 42.36 -6.45 -39.93
CA GLY A 704 41.99 -6.73 -38.54
C GLY A 704 41.63 -8.20 -38.32
N ALA A 705 41.34 -8.57 -37.06
CA ALA A 705 41.04 -9.95 -36.66
C ALA A 705 39.52 -10.27 -36.59
N MET A 706 38.65 -9.29 -36.87
CA MET A 706 37.19 -9.39 -36.72
C MET A 706 36.47 -9.35 -38.09
N PRO A 707 35.52 -10.27 -38.38
CA PRO A 707 34.69 -10.20 -39.57
C PRO A 707 33.60 -9.12 -39.45
N LEU A 708 33.17 -8.57 -40.58
CA LEU A 708 32.10 -7.57 -40.68
C LEU A 708 30.93 -8.11 -41.52
N ARG A 709 29.72 -7.64 -41.25
CA ARG A 709 28.48 -7.93 -41.98
C ARG A 709 27.88 -6.63 -42.53
N ASP A 710 27.06 -6.75 -43.57
CA ASP A 710 26.33 -5.62 -44.16
C ASP A 710 27.20 -4.37 -44.37
N VAL A 711 28.39 -4.58 -44.93
CA VAL A 711 29.37 -3.54 -45.18
C VAL A 711 28.87 -2.66 -46.30
N VAL A 712 28.44 -1.45 -45.97
CA VAL A 712 28.03 -0.39 -46.87
C VAL A 712 29.19 0.58 -47.06
N VAL A 713 29.61 0.80 -48.30
CA VAL A 713 30.63 1.80 -48.64
C VAL A 713 30.02 2.90 -49.49
N GLN A 714 30.24 4.16 -49.11
CA GLN A 714 29.75 5.35 -49.79
C GLN A 714 30.87 6.34 -50.18
N VAL A 715 30.85 6.86 -51.41
CA VAL A 715 31.80 7.89 -51.90
C VAL A 715 31.08 9.16 -52.41
N PRO A 716 30.86 10.18 -51.56
CA PRO A 716 29.97 11.30 -51.89
C PRO A 716 30.36 12.15 -53.11
N GLY A 717 29.38 12.38 -53.97
CA GLY A 717 29.52 13.20 -55.18
C GLY A 717 29.79 12.41 -56.46
N LEU A 718 29.61 11.08 -56.43
CA LEU A 718 29.55 10.19 -57.59
C LEU A 718 28.10 9.73 -57.80
N LEU A 719 27.73 9.38 -59.04
CA LEU A 719 26.34 9.10 -59.41
C LEU A 719 25.84 7.72 -58.94
N GLN A 720 26.75 6.79 -58.66
CA GLN A 720 26.48 5.47 -58.07
C GLN A 720 27.47 5.24 -56.93
N ASP A 721 27.26 5.92 -55.80
CA ASP A 721 28.27 6.01 -54.75
C ASP A 721 28.18 4.96 -53.65
N VAL A 722 27.17 4.06 -53.66
CA VAL A 722 26.93 3.09 -52.56
C VAL A 722 27.03 1.63 -53.01
N HIS A 723 27.85 0.83 -52.31
CA HIS A 723 28.00 -0.62 -52.52
C HIS A 723 27.84 -1.39 -51.21
N ILE A 724 27.23 -2.57 -51.26
CA ILE A 724 26.86 -3.38 -50.08
C ILE A 724 27.44 -4.78 -50.19
N VAL A 725 28.11 -5.24 -49.13
CA VAL A 725 28.64 -6.61 -49.01
C VAL A 725 28.05 -7.26 -47.76
N GLU A 726 27.29 -8.34 -47.93
CA GLU A 726 26.59 -9.05 -46.83
C GLU A 726 27.55 -9.55 -45.74
N GLU A 727 28.73 -10.07 -46.11
CA GLU A 727 29.73 -10.54 -45.16
C GLU A 727 31.16 -10.36 -45.73
N LEU A 728 32.04 -9.75 -44.93
CA LEU A 728 33.43 -9.50 -45.26
C LEU A 728 34.34 -10.05 -44.15
N LYS A 729 35.13 -11.08 -44.48
CA LYS A 729 36.03 -11.75 -43.52
C LYS A 729 37.40 -11.08 -43.46
N PRO A 730 38.16 -11.24 -42.36
CA PRO A 730 39.54 -10.77 -42.24
C PRO A 730 40.39 -11.15 -43.47
N GLY A 731 40.99 -10.17 -44.13
CA GLY A 731 41.82 -10.36 -45.33
C GLY A 731 41.04 -10.54 -46.65
N GLN A 732 39.70 -10.59 -46.61
CA GLN A 732 38.86 -10.65 -47.81
C GLN A 732 38.75 -9.25 -48.46
N SER A 733 38.65 -9.23 -49.80
CA SER A 733 38.53 -7.99 -50.59
C SER A 733 37.35 -8.04 -51.55
N PHE A 734 36.81 -6.88 -51.92
CA PHE A 734 35.79 -6.72 -52.97
C PHE A 734 36.10 -5.52 -53.88
N GLU A 735 35.51 -5.49 -55.08
CA GLU A 735 35.69 -4.44 -56.09
C GLU A 735 34.53 -3.44 -56.04
N LEU A 736 34.83 -2.13 -56.10
CA LEU A 736 33.87 -1.02 -56.10
C LEU A 736 34.00 -0.23 -57.40
N ASP A 737 32.95 -0.23 -58.23
CA ASP A 737 32.88 0.55 -59.46
C ASP A 737 32.33 1.96 -59.19
N LEU A 738 33.03 2.98 -59.71
CA LEU A 738 32.78 4.38 -59.42
C LEU A 738 32.46 5.16 -60.70
N GLU A 739 31.19 5.61 -60.85
CA GLU A 739 30.73 6.46 -61.96
C GLU A 739 31.07 7.95 -61.73
N LEU A 740 31.84 8.54 -62.64
CA LEU A 740 32.27 9.94 -62.57
C LEU A 740 31.21 10.91 -63.13
N PRO A 741 31.02 12.12 -62.56
CA PRO A 741 29.95 13.04 -62.96
C PRO A 741 30.01 13.55 -64.42
N PRO A 742 28.88 13.81 -65.10
CA PRO A 742 28.84 14.30 -66.47
C PRO A 742 29.29 15.76 -66.57
N GLY A 743 30.13 16.09 -67.56
CA GLY A 743 30.67 17.45 -67.74
C GLY A 743 32.04 17.67 -67.11
N SER A 744 32.66 16.65 -66.52
CA SER A 744 34.10 16.66 -66.23
C SER A 744 34.87 16.54 -67.55
N ASN A 745 34.91 17.62 -68.32
CA ASN A 745 35.76 17.79 -69.49
C ASN A 745 37.21 17.86 -69.02
N TRP A 746 37.84 16.70 -68.81
CA TRP A 746 39.28 16.57 -68.60
C TRP A 746 40.01 16.72 -69.94
N GLN A 747 39.80 17.86 -70.61
CA GLN A 747 40.61 18.31 -71.73
C GLN A 747 41.39 19.54 -71.27
N GLY A 748 42.71 19.36 -71.14
CA GLY A 748 43.69 20.45 -71.21
C GLY A 748 43.61 21.51 -70.10
N HIS A 749 44.14 21.21 -68.93
CA HIS A 749 44.77 22.23 -68.09
C HIS A 749 46.17 21.74 -67.70
N GLU A 750 47.21 22.52 -68.02
CA GLU A 750 48.64 22.26 -67.78
C GLU A 750 49.03 22.20 -66.28
N SER A 751 48.06 22.34 -65.38
CA SER A 751 48.22 22.18 -63.94
C SER A 751 47.34 20.99 -63.50
N GLY A 752 47.97 19.84 -63.27
CA GLY A 752 47.29 18.60 -62.86
C GLY A 752 46.30 18.83 -61.72
N GLY A 753 45.02 18.54 -61.98
CA GLY A 753 43.96 18.64 -60.98
C GLY A 753 43.56 17.25 -60.53
N GLY A 754 43.84 16.88 -59.28
CA GLY A 754 43.36 15.64 -58.64
C GLY A 754 42.00 15.84 -57.97
N VAL A 755 41.25 14.75 -57.79
CA VAL A 755 39.99 14.73 -57.03
C VAL A 755 40.25 14.00 -55.71
N ARG A 756 40.06 14.70 -54.58
CA ARG A 756 40.07 14.09 -53.24
C ARG A 756 38.63 13.85 -52.80
N LYS A 757 38.30 12.60 -52.48
CA LYS A 757 36.98 12.25 -51.98
C LYS A 757 37.11 11.32 -50.76
N PRO A 758 36.44 11.62 -49.65
CA PRO A 758 36.35 10.70 -48.54
C PRO A 758 35.46 9.50 -48.93
N LEU A 759 35.92 8.30 -48.61
CA LEU A 759 35.16 7.06 -48.64
C LEU A 759 34.65 6.82 -47.23
N TYR A 760 33.34 6.91 -47.05
CA TYR A 760 32.68 6.56 -45.81
C TYR A 760 32.25 5.11 -45.88
N TRP A 761 32.33 4.40 -44.78
CA TRP A 761 31.78 3.06 -44.71
C TRP A 761 31.07 2.84 -43.40
N ALA A 762 30.05 2.00 -43.45
CA ALA A 762 29.30 1.50 -42.32
C ALA A 762 29.25 -0.03 -42.43
N ALA A 763 29.33 -0.73 -41.31
CA ALA A 763 29.21 -2.17 -41.27
C ALA A 763 28.56 -2.59 -39.96
N GLU A 764 28.04 -3.80 -39.92
CA GLU A 764 27.56 -4.43 -38.70
C GLU A 764 28.62 -5.43 -38.22
N LYS A 765 28.88 -5.44 -36.91
CA LYS A 765 29.67 -6.49 -36.28
C LYS A 765 28.88 -7.82 -36.30
N PRO A 766 29.51 -8.97 -36.02
CA PRO A 766 28.81 -10.25 -35.94
C PRO A 766 27.72 -10.30 -34.86
N ASP A 767 27.79 -9.40 -33.87
CA ASP A 767 26.83 -9.21 -32.77
C ASP A 767 25.74 -8.15 -33.07
N GLY A 768 25.77 -7.53 -34.26
CA GLY A 768 24.78 -6.54 -34.72
C GLY A 768 25.08 -5.08 -34.35
N GLU A 769 26.20 -4.78 -33.69
CA GLU A 769 26.59 -3.40 -33.38
C GLU A 769 27.13 -2.70 -34.64
N GLY A 770 26.60 -1.51 -34.96
CA GLY A 770 27.05 -0.73 -36.12
C GLY A 770 28.42 -0.10 -35.89
N LEU A 771 29.30 -0.23 -36.88
CA LEU A 771 30.62 0.39 -36.93
C LEU A 771 30.71 1.28 -38.17
N THR A 772 31.30 2.45 -38.04
CA THR A 772 31.49 3.38 -39.17
C THR A 772 32.93 3.87 -39.22
N GLY A 773 33.48 4.01 -40.41
CA GLY A 773 34.81 4.58 -40.61
C GLY A 773 34.88 5.49 -41.82
N GLU A 774 35.94 6.27 -41.88
CA GLU A 774 36.28 7.14 -43.01
C GLU A 774 37.69 6.80 -43.49
N SER A 775 37.84 6.60 -44.80
CA SER A 775 39.14 6.41 -45.46
C SER A 775 39.24 7.44 -46.59
N GLU A 776 40.31 8.23 -46.66
CA GLU A 776 40.47 9.21 -47.75
C GLU A 776 40.94 8.51 -49.04
N VAL A 777 40.25 8.75 -50.16
CA VAL A 777 40.66 8.28 -51.49
C VAL A 777 41.12 9.49 -52.31
N GLN A 778 42.40 9.54 -52.66
CA GLN A 778 42.98 10.61 -53.49
C GLN A 778 43.31 10.11 -54.90
N VAL A 779 42.60 10.59 -55.92
CA VAL A 779 42.90 10.26 -57.32
C VAL A 779 43.65 11.42 -57.97
N TRP A 780 44.92 11.20 -58.34
CA TRP A 780 45.79 12.20 -58.98
C TRP A 780 45.95 11.94 -60.49
N PHE A 781 45.98 13.02 -61.27
CA PHE A 781 46.29 12.98 -62.70
C PHE A 781 47.61 13.73 -62.93
N MET A 782 48.66 13.02 -63.34
CA MET A 782 49.93 13.65 -63.75
C MET A 782 50.04 13.65 -65.28
N TRP A 783 50.25 14.84 -65.86
CA TRP A 783 50.74 14.98 -67.22
C TRP A 783 52.27 15.10 -67.15
N SER A 784 53.01 14.06 -67.55
CA SER A 784 54.46 14.18 -67.75
C SER A 784 54.73 14.56 -69.21
N ASN A 785 55.25 15.76 -69.43
CA ASN A 785 55.71 16.20 -70.74
C ASN A 785 57.06 15.52 -71.08
N TRP A 786 57.07 14.28 -71.57
CA TRP A 786 58.19 13.70 -72.35
C TRP A 786 57.73 12.55 -73.27
N GLY A 787 57.73 12.78 -74.59
CA GLY A 787 57.96 11.76 -75.64
C GLY A 787 56.74 11.01 -76.23
N PRO A 788 56.65 10.84 -77.57
CA PRO A 788 55.50 10.22 -78.24
C PRO A 788 55.72 8.72 -78.47
N SER A 789 55.45 7.85 -77.48
CA SER A 789 55.03 6.44 -77.64
C SER A 789 55.21 5.63 -76.33
N GLY A 790 54.13 5.47 -75.56
CA GLY A 790 54.02 4.53 -74.44
C GLY A 790 52.66 4.70 -73.74
N PRO A 791 52.01 3.64 -73.23
CA PRO A 791 50.72 3.77 -72.53
C PRO A 791 50.93 4.51 -71.20
N PHE A 792 50.00 5.43 -70.92
CA PHE A 792 50.01 6.33 -69.78
C PHE A 792 49.56 5.59 -68.52
N ALA A 793 50.36 5.59 -67.45
CA ALA A 793 49.99 5.02 -66.16
C ALA A 793 49.77 6.12 -65.11
N PRO A 794 48.58 6.22 -64.47
CA PRO A 794 48.38 7.11 -63.32
C PRO A 794 49.14 6.57 -62.10
N VAL A 795 49.71 7.48 -61.28
CA VAL A 795 50.38 7.14 -60.02
C VAL A 795 49.59 7.74 -58.86
N LEU A 796 49.21 6.91 -57.89
CA LEU A 796 48.43 7.27 -56.69
C LEU A 796 49.35 7.42 -55.47
N HIS A 797 49.08 8.42 -54.63
CA HIS A 797 49.69 8.60 -53.29
C HIS A 797 48.58 8.70 -52.25
N MET A 798 48.74 8.03 -51.09
CA MET A 798 47.78 8.04 -49.97
C MET A 798 48.37 8.72 -48.74
N GLU A 799 47.58 9.58 -48.07
CA GLU A 799 47.83 10.08 -46.71
C GLU A 799 46.64 9.72 -45.82
N GLN A 800 46.92 9.29 -44.58
CA GLN A 800 45.90 8.91 -43.59
C GLN A 800 45.65 10.10 -42.64
N SER A 801 44.38 10.45 -42.42
CA SER A 801 43.97 11.48 -41.45
C SER A 801 42.94 10.91 -40.46
N PRO A 802 42.99 11.26 -39.16
CA PRO A 802 42.07 10.71 -38.16
C PRO A 802 40.68 11.36 -38.18
N ILE A 803 39.69 10.52 -37.86
CA ILE A 803 38.22 10.70 -37.85
C ILE A 803 37.77 11.96 -37.09
N GLY A 804 36.85 12.76 -37.67
CA GLY A 804 36.29 13.96 -37.04
C GLY A 804 34.75 14.07 -37.10
N ASP A 805 34.11 13.97 -35.94
CA ASP A 805 32.66 14.08 -35.69
C ASP A 805 32.03 15.45 -36.00
N ARG A 806 30.76 15.48 -36.44
CA ARG A 806 29.87 16.64 -36.16
C ARG A 806 28.40 16.25 -35.91
N TRP A 807 28.13 15.75 -34.70
CA TRP A 807 26.83 15.81 -34.02
C TRP A 807 26.96 16.75 -32.80
N LEU A 808 25.89 17.43 -32.37
CA LEU A 808 25.89 18.14 -31.08
C LEU A 808 26.11 17.11 -29.93
N ASP A 809 26.84 17.49 -28.88
CA ASP A 809 26.96 16.66 -27.68
C ASP A 809 25.56 16.35 -27.09
N TYR A 810 25.37 15.14 -26.58
CA TYR A 810 24.08 14.67 -26.07
C TYR A 810 23.51 15.62 -25.00
N GLY A 811 24.36 16.16 -24.13
CA GLY A 811 23.91 17.00 -23.01
C GLY A 811 23.08 16.20 -21.98
N THR A 812 22.10 16.86 -21.35
CA THR A 812 21.14 16.26 -20.42
C THR A 812 19.85 15.84 -21.12
N SER A 813 19.21 14.78 -20.62
CA SER A 813 17.90 14.35 -21.12
C SER A 813 16.86 15.47 -20.93
N PRO A 814 16.11 15.84 -21.97
CA PRO A 814 15.03 16.83 -21.84
C PRO A 814 13.71 16.23 -21.35
N TYR A 815 13.57 14.89 -21.37
CA TYR A 815 12.32 14.21 -20.99
C TYR A 815 12.16 14.15 -19.47
N VAL A 816 10.94 14.45 -18.99
CA VAL A 816 10.59 14.44 -17.57
C VAL A 816 10.01 13.08 -17.19
N ALA A 817 10.77 12.30 -16.41
CA ALA A 817 10.35 11.01 -15.89
C ALA A 817 10.14 11.08 -14.37
N GLY A 818 8.97 10.62 -13.89
CA GLY A 818 8.66 10.56 -12.45
C GLY A 818 7.99 11.81 -11.87
N ASP A 819 8.34 13.01 -12.36
CA ASP A 819 7.87 14.29 -11.82
C ASP A 819 6.72 14.94 -12.62
N VAL A 820 6.10 15.95 -12.01
CA VAL A 820 5.10 16.81 -12.65
C VAL A 820 5.78 17.68 -13.72
N VAL A 821 5.19 17.75 -14.91
CA VAL A 821 5.75 18.55 -16.02
C VAL A 821 5.49 20.03 -15.75
N ASP A 822 6.49 20.72 -15.22
CA ASP A 822 6.44 22.17 -14.98
C ASP A 822 6.89 22.97 -16.23
N ASP A 823 7.89 22.49 -16.98
CA ASP A 823 8.41 23.17 -18.19
C ASP A 823 7.38 23.18 -19.35
N PRO A 824 6.97 24.36 -19.89
CA PRO A 824 6.06 24.45 -21.03
C PRO A 824 6.63 23.84 -22.31
N GLY A 825 7.95 23.85 -22.46
CA GLY A 825 8.63 23.25 -23.60
C GLY A 825 8.43 21.73 -23.68
N MET A 826 8.11 21.10 -22.54
CA MET A 826 7.83 19.68 -22.41
C MET A 826 6.33 19.35 -22.23
N PHE A 827 5.45 20.36 -22.31
CA PHE A 827 4.01 20.21 -22.11
C PHE A 827 3.24 20.24 -23.44
N PHE A 828 2.98 19.05 -24.00
CA PHE A 828 2.38 18.87 -25.34
C PHE A 828 0.89 18.47 -25.29
N GLY A 829 0.15 18.81 -26.35
CA GLY A 829 -1.21 18.31 -26.63
C GLY A 829 -2.36 18.72 -25.69
N ARG A 830 -2.11 19.60 -24.72
CA ARG A 830 -3.13 19.96 -23.68
C ARG A 830 -3.72 21.36 -23.81
N LYS A 831 -3.49 22.06 -24.92
CA LYS A 831 -3.95 23.44 -25.13
C LYS A 831 -5.48 23.56 -25.05
N ALA A 832 -6.21 22.61 -25.66
CA ALA A 832 -7.67 22.61 -25.62
C ALA A 832 -8.22 22.44 -24.20
N VAL A 833 -7.64 21.53 -23.41
CA VAL A 833 -8.02 21.29 -22.01
C VAL A 833 -7.80 22.54 -21.15
N LEU A 834 -6.66 23.22 -21.30
CA LEU A 834 -6.39 24.47 -20.58
C LEU A 834 -7.36 25.59 -20.97
N ALA A 835 -7.68 25.73 -22.25
CA ALA A 835 -8.64 26.71 -22.73
C ALA A 835 -10.06 26.45 -22.21
N ASP A 836 -10.45 25.18 -22.12
CA ASP A 836 -11.76 24.76 -21.61
C ASP A 836 -11.90 25.05 -20.10
N ILE A 837 -10.86 24.72 -19.31
CA ILE A 837 -10.81 25.07 -17.89
C ILE A 837 -10.89 26.59 -17.69
N HIS A 838 -10.09 27.36 -18.44
CA HIS A 838 -10.11 28.82 -18.37
C HIS A 838 -11.50 29.39 -18.67
N THR A 839 -12.17 28.87 -19.70
CA THR A 839 -13.51 29.29 -20.11
C THR A 839 -14.54 29.01 -19.01
N HIS A 840 -14.56 27.81 -18.45
CA HIS A 840 -15.54 27.40 -17.45
C HIS A 840 -15.34 28.09 -16.09
N VAL A 841 -14.09 28.23 -15.63
CA VAL A 841 -13.78 29.00 -14.41
C VAL A 841 -14.16 30.47 -14.61
N GLY A 842 -13.85 31.03 -15.78
CA GLY A 842 -14.20 32.40 -16.14
C GLY A 842 -15.71 32.65 -16.27
N GLY A 843 -16.47 31.64 -16.70
CA GLY A 843 -17.94 31.66 -16.84
C GLY A 843 -18.71 31.46 -15.53
N GLY A 844 -18.04 31.36 -14.38
CA GLY A 844 -18.70 31.24 -13.08
C GLY A 844 -19.00 29.80 -12.64
N THR A 845 -18.54 28.79 -13.39
CA THR A 845 -18.68 27.38 -13.00
C THR A 845 -18.03 27.17 -11.63
N LYS A 846 -18.76 26.50 -10.71
CA LYS A 846 -18.26 26.25 -9.34
C LYS A 846 -17.41 24.99 -9.24
N VAL A 847 -17.73 23.94 -10.00
CA VAL A 847 -17.03 22.66 -9.91
C VAL A 847 -16.66 22.17 -11.30
N ILE A 848 -15.38 21.92 -11.51
CA ILE A 848 -14.85 21.27 -12.70
C ILE A 848 -14.28 19.92 -12.29
N LEU A 849 -14.63 18.87 -13.03
CA LEU A 849 -14.18 17.51 -12.81
C LEU A 849 -13.19 17.14 -13.91
N LEU A 850 -11.92 16.97 -13.52
CA LEU A 850 -10.84 16.58 -14.43
C LEU A 850 -10.65 15.06 -14.35
N GLU A 851 -11.25 14.34 -15.29
CA GLU A 851 -11.36 12.88 -15.26
C GLU A 851 -10.50 12.23 -16.36
N GLY A 852 -9.74 11.20 -16.03
CA GLY A 852 -8.97 10.45 -17.03
C GLY A 852 -8.07 9.40 -16.39
N ASN A 853 -7.36 8.61 -17.20
CA ASN A 853 -6.55 7.50 -16.71
C ASN A 853 -5.43 7.99 -15.78
N ARG A 854 -4.89 7.09 -14.95
CA ARG A 854 -3.67 7.41 -14.19
C ARG A 854 -2.57 7.76 -15.19
N ARG A 855 -1.72 8.73 -14.85
CA ARG A 855 -0.57 9.15 -15.67
C ARG A 855 -0.88 9.86 -17.00
N THR A 856 -2.12 10.31 -17.23
CA THR A 856 -2.47 11.17 -18.39
C THR A 856 -2.03 12.63 -18.25
N GLY A 857 -1.43 13.03 -17.12
CA GLY A 857 -0.89 14.38 -16.92
C GLY A 857 -1.86 15.37 -16.26
N LYS A 858 -2.85 14.89 -15.50
CA LYS A 858 -3.78 15.74 -14.73
C LYS A 858 -3.07 16.69 -13.76
N THR A 859 -2.14 16.19 -12.94
CA THR A 859 -1.33 17.03 -12.04
C THR A 859 -0.50 18.05 -12.82
N SER A 860 0.06 17.67 -13.97
CA SER A 860 0.74 18.62 -14.87
C SER A 860 -0.20 19.69 -15.39
N ILE A 861 -1.44 19.35 -15.77
CA ILE A 861 -2.46 20.35 -16.16
C ILE A 861 -2.71 21.32 -15.01
N LEU A 862 -2.97 20.83 -13.79
CA LEU A 862 -3.19 21.68 -12.61
C LEU A 862 -1.98 22.61 -12.34
N ARG A 863 -0.76 22.13 -12.57
CA ARG A 863 0.45 22.92 -12.43
C ARG A 863 0.54 24.03 -13.47
N GLN A 864 0.23 23.72 -14.74
CA GLN A 864 0.25 24.70 -15.82
C GLN A 864 -0.81 25.80 -15.64
N LEU A 865 -1.94 25.54 -14.96
CA LEU A 865 -2.97 26.56 -14.69
C LEU A 865 -2.46 27.72 -13.79
N GLN A 866 -1.39 27.51 -13.03
CA GLN A 866 -0.81 28.54 -12.15
C GLN A 866 0.02 29.59 -12.90
N ARG A 867 0.20 29.39 -14.20
CA ARG A 867 1.00 30.28 -15.05
C ARG A 867 0.26 31.58 -15.36
N PRO A 868 0.92 32.75 -15.25
CA PRO A 868 0.32 34.03 -15.59
C PRO A 868 -0.27 34.08 -17.01
N GLU A 869 0.35 33.38 -17.96
CA GLU A 869 -0.06 33.34 -19.37
C GLU A 869 -1.44 32.71 -19.58
N ILE A 870 -1.93 31.91 -18.63
CA ILE A 870 -3.26 31.29 -18.66
C ILE A 870 -4.35 32.28 -18.18
N GLY A 871 -4.00 33.36 -17.48
CA GLY A 871 -4.93 34.42 -17.07
C GLY A 871 -5.86 34.09 -15.88
N LEU A 872 -5.72 32.90 -15.27
CA LEU A 872 -6.54 32.50 -14.11
C LEU A 872 -6.13 33.19 -12.80
N VAL A 873 -4.84 33.45 -12.61
CA VAL A 873 -4.27 34.07 -11.40
C VAL A 873 -4.76 35.49 -11.15
N ASP A 874 -5.21 36.19 -12.19
CA ASP A 874 -5.78 37.53 -12.07
C ASP A 874 -7.18 37.51 -11.42
N ARG A 875 -7.92 36.41 -11.64
CA ARG A 875 -9.32 36.24 -11.23
C ARG A 875 -9.48 35.37 -9.98
N CYS A 876 -8.54 34.47 -9.73
CA CYS A 876 -8.62 33.46 -8.68
C CYS A 876 -7.32 33.36 -7.88
N VAL A 877 -7.45 33.10 -6.57
CA VAL A 877 -6.36 32.53 -5.77
C VAL A 877 -6.41 31.02 -5.93
N LEU A 878 -5.40 30.47 -6.60
CA LEU A 878 -5.30 29.05 -6.93
C LEU A 878 -4.68 28.28 -5.76
N VAL A 879 -5.44 27.34 -5.19
CA VAL A 879 -5.01 26.52 -4.05
C VAL A 879 -4.74 25.11 -4.55
N GLU A 880 -3.47 24.69 -4.54
CA GLU A 880 -3.07 23.33 -4.91
C GLU A 880 -3.04 22.44 -3.66
N SER A 881 -3.89 21.40 -3.63
CA SER A 881 -3.99 20.45 -2.52
C SER A 881 -3.97 19.02 -3.05
N SER A 882 -2.88 18.30 -2.78
CA SER A 882 -2.74 16.89 -3.16
C SER A 882 -3.14 15.96 -2.02
N LEU A 883 -4.15 15.12 -2.26
CA LEU A 883 -4.62 14.09 -1.32
C LEU A 883 -3.77 12.81 -1.35
N GLN A 884 -2.62 12.84 -2.03
CA GLN A 884 -1.65 11.74 -2.08
C GLN A 884 -0.53 11.88 -1.04
N GLY A 885 -0.21 13.11 -0.61
CA GLY A 885 1.04 13.44 0.11
C GLY A 885 0.94 13.56 1.64
N THR A 886 -0.25 13.43 2.24
CA THR A 886 -0.37 13.46 3.70
C THR A 886 -0.09 12.09 4.28
N ILE A 887 1.04 11.95 4.98
CA ILE A 887 1.44 10.76 5.74
C ILE A 887 0.23 10.26 6.56
N GLY A 888 -0.36 9.16 6.09
CA GLY A 888 -1.51 8.49 6.68
C GLY A 888 -1.14 7.71 7.94
N ASP A 889 -2.16 7.12 8.56
CA ASP A 889 -2.00 6.18 9.67
C ASP A 889 -0.98 5.08 9.29
N PRO A 890 0.09 4.85 10.09
CA PRO A 890 1.13 3.87 9.76
C PRO A 890 0.63 2.41 9.70
N LEU A 891 -0.64 2.16 10.06
CA LEU A 891 -1.25 0.83 10.08
C LEU A 891 -2.34 0.63 9.01
N ARG A 892 -2.85 1.70 8.38
CA ARG A 892 -3.97 1.64 7.42
C ARG A 892 -3.86 2.72 6.34
N ASP A 893 -4.02 2.34 5.08
CA ASP A 893 -4.01 3.28 3.95
C ASP A 893 -5.18 4.27 4.05
N GLY A 894 -4.90 5.57 4.04
CA GLY A 894 -5.93 6.62 4.11
C GLY A 894 -5.46 7.90 4.80
N ILE A 895 -6.19 9.00 4.60
CA ILE A 895 -5.89 10.29 5.26
C ILE A 895 -6.88 10.51 6.41
N PRO A 896 -6.43 10.65 7.68
CA PRO A 896 -7.32 10.97 8.78
C PRO A 896 -8.18 12.21 8.52
N THR A 897 -9.46 12.17 8.90
CA THR A 897 -10.44 13.25 8.66
C THR A 897 -9.91 14.64 9.01
N GLU A 898 -9.34 14.80 10.21
CA GLU A 898 -8.78 16.07 10.68
C GLU A 898 -7.63 16.55 9.78
N LYS A 899 -6.76 15.63 9.34
CA LYS A 899 -5.62 15.97 8.47
C LYS A 899 -6.08 16.51 7.13
N VAL A 900 -7.20 16.04 6.58
CA VAL A 900 -7.76 16.57 5.32
C VAL A 900 -8.09 18.06 5.47
N PHE A 901 -8.87 18.43 6.49
CA PHE A 901 -9.30 19.82 6.67
C PHE A 901 -8.14 20.74 7.08
N ARG A 902 -7.25 20.26 7.94
CA ARG A 902 -6.03 20.99 8.31
C ARG A 902 -5.12 21.25 7.11
N MET A 903 -4.97 20.26 6.23
CA MET A 903 -4.20 20.40 5.00
C MET A 903 -4.82 21.50 4.11
N LEU A 904 -6.14 21.51 3.95
CA LEU A 904 -6.83 22.56 3.18
C LEU A 904 -6.60 23.95 3.76
N VAL A 905 -6.73 24.14 5.09
CA VAL A 905 -6.45 25.43 5.73
C VAL A 905 -4.99 25.87 5.47
N ARG A 906 -4.04 24.94 5.57
CA ARG A 906 -2.63 25.19 5.25
C ARG A 906 -2.41 25.62 3.82
N ASP A 907 -2.92 24.85 2.88
CA ASP A 907 -2.69 25.09 1.47
C ASP A 907 -3.35 26.41 1.01
N ILE A 908 -4.53 26.74 1.57
CA ILE A 908 -5.19 28.04 1.35
C ILE A 908 -4.30 29.19 1.85
N GLY A 909 -3.75 29.08 3.06
CA GLY A 909 -2.84 30.09 3.62
C GLY A 909 -1.58 30.27 2.77
N ASP A 910 -0.94 29.17 2.37
CA ASP A 910 0.25 29.19 1.51
C ASP A 910 -0.04 29.80 0.13
N ALA A 911 -1.20 29.49 -0.46
CA ALA A 911 -1.62 30.07 -1.74
C ALA A 911 -1.83 31.59 -1.65
N CYS A 912 -2.47 32.06 -0.58
CA CYS A 912 -2.65 33.50 -0.34
C CYS A 912 -1.31 34.21 -0.16
N ALA A 913 -0.38 33.63 0.60
CA ALA A 913 0.95 34.18 0.79
C ALA A 913 1.75 34.23 -0.53
N LYS A 914 1.70 33.18 -1.35
CA LYS A 914 2.33 33.17 -2.70
C LYS A 914 1.73 34.24 -3.62
N ALA A 915 0.43 34.51 -3.50
CA ALA A 915 -0.27 35.55 -4.24
C ALA A 915 -0.01 36.97 -3.72
N GLY A 916 0.84 37.14 -2.69
CA GLY A 916 1.14 38.43 -2.08
C GLY A 916 -0.02 39.03 -1.28
N MET A 917 -1.01 38.22 -0.90
CA MET A 917 -2.21 38.68 -0.21
C MET A 917 -1.99 38.74 1.30
N GLN A 918 -2.48 39.81 1.92
CA GLN A 918 -2.50 39.97 3.36
C GLN A 918 -3.74 39.29 3.95
N VAL A 919 -3.59 38.07 4.45
CA VAL A 919 -4.67 37.29 5.07
C VAL A 919 -4.44 37.10 6.57
N PRO A 920 -5.53 37.04 7.38
CA PRO A 920 -5.44 36.81 8.81
C PRO A 920 -4.92 35.40 9.13
N LEU A 921 -4.29 35.24 10.30
CA LEU A 921 -3.93 33.91 10.82
C LEU A 921 -5.20 33.17 11.30
N PRO A 922 -5.23 31.81 11.25
CA PRO A 922 -6.37 31.05 11.74
C PRO A 922 -6.66 31.39 13.22
N GLY A 923 -7.88 31.86 13.50
CA GLY A 923 -8.32 32.25 14.84
C GLY A 923 -7.86 33.63 15.33
N MET A 924 -7.28 34.46 14.47
CA MET A 924 -6.80 35.81 14.82
C MET A 924 -7.36 36.85 13.84
N GLU A 925 -7.86 37.97 14.35
CA GLU A 925 -8.34 39.08 13.50
C GLU A 925 -7.19 39.89 12.88
N SER A 926 -6.00 39.88 13.49
CA SER A 926 -4.85 40.68 13.05
C SER A 926 -4.14 40.07 11.84
N VAL A 927 -4.02 40.85 10.78
CA VAL A 927 -3.20 40.56 9.59
C VAL A 927 -1.71 40.59 9.94
N VAL A 928 -0.96 39.59 9.50
CA VAL A 928 0.50 39.49 9.73
C VAL A 928 1.26 39.78 8.44
N GLU A 929 2.41 40.46 8.54
CA GLU A 929 3.30 40.69 7.39
C GLU A 929 3.76 39.38 6.72
N LEU A 930 3.77 39.37 5.38
CA LEU A 930 4.06 38.21 4.52
C LEU A 930 5.35 37.44 4.90
N ASN A 931 6.41 38.15 5.29
CA ASN A 931 7.71 37.55 5.62
C ASN A 931 7.69 36.73 6.92
N ALA A 932 6.75 37.00 7.84
CA ALA A 932 6.60 36.26 9.10
C ALA A 932 5.48 35.22 9.05
N PHE A 933 4.69 35.20 7.96
CA PHE A 933 3.47 34.41 7.84
C PHE A 933 3.72 32.91 7.91
N ARG A 934 4.57 32.35 7.04
CA ARG A 934 4.78 30.88 6.95
C ARG A 934 5.20 30.21 8.27
N PHE A 935 6.14 30.81 8.99
CA PHE A 935 6.68 30.22 10.22
C PHE A 935 5.69 30.32 11.40
N ARG A 936 4.92 31.41 11.46
CA ARG A 936 3.87 31.59 12.48
C ARG A 936 2.65 30.73 12.16
N PHE A 937 2.22 30.70 10.90
CA PHE A 937 1.01 30.02 10.44
C PHE A 937 0.97 28.52 10.82
N LEU A 938 2.06 27.78 10.58
CA LEU A 938 2.15 26.37 10.96
C LEU A 938 2.03 26.14 12.48
N LYS A 939 2.57 27.05 13.30
CA LYS A 939 2.48 26.97 14.76
C LYS A 939 1.07 27.25 15.27
N TYR A 940 0.33 28.15 14.61
CA TYR A 940 -1.04 28.49 15.00
C TYR A 940 -2.07 27.48 14.51
N LEU A 941 -1.79 26.73 13.44
CA LEU A 941 -2.67 25.65 12.98
C LEU A 941 -2.97 24.61 14.07
N ASP A 942 -1.97 24.23 14.87
CA ASP A 942 -2.18 23.28 15.99
C ASP A 942 -3.13 23.80 17.06
N VAL A 943 -3.00 25.09 17.37
CA VAL A 943 -3.87 25.77 18.35
C VAL A 943 -5.26 25.98 17.79
N TYR A 944 -5.36 26.35 16.51
CA TYR A 944 -6.63 26.66 15.86
C TYR A 944 -7.58 25.47 15.77
N PHE A 945 -7.05 24.27 15.51
CA PHE A 945 -7.84 23.04 15.50
C PHE A 945 -8.06 22.46 16.91
N SER A 946 -7.45 23.02 17.95
CA SER A 946 -7.61 22.51 19.32
C SER A 946 -8.95 22.96 19.92
N GLY A 947 -9.92 22.03 19.94
CA GLY A 947 -11.22 22.25 20.59
C GLY A 947 -12.35 22.76 19.70
N ILE A 948 -12.16 22.79 18.37
CA ILE A 948 -13.18 23.13 17.38
C ILE A 948 -13.32 21.94 16.41
N ASP A 949 -14.52 21.70 15.87
CA ASP A 949 -14.69 20.68 14.84
C ASP A 949 -13.83 21.03 13.60
N PRO A 950 -13.07 20.08 13.04
CA PRO A 950 -12.15 20.37 11.93
C PRO A 950 -12.81 20.97 10.68
N TYR A 951 -14.07 20.63 10.40
CA TYR A 951 -14.79 21.22 9.27
C TYR A 951 -15.28 22.64 9.60
N GLU A 952 -15.80 22.86 10.81
CA GLU A 952 -16.15 24.20 11.30
C GLU A 952 -14.93 25.15 11.26
N ALA A 953 -13.76 24.68 11.70
CA ALA A 953 -12.51 25.42 11.62
C ALA A 953 -12.14 25.81 10.17
N LEU A 954 -12.33 24.90 9.21
CA LEU A 954 -12.13 25.22 7.79
C LEU A 954 -13.11 26.29 7.31
N GLN A 955 -14.40 26.18 7.66
CA GLN A 955 -15.43 27.13 7.24
C GLN A 955 -15.11 28.55 7.69
N ILE A 956 -14.79 28.74 8.98
CA ILE A 956 -14.43 30.03 9.56
C ILE A 956 -13.25 30.65 8.80
N TYR A 957 -12.20 29.86 8.54
CA TYR A 957 -11.01 30.36 7.87
C TYR A 957 -11.26 30.70 6.40
N VAL A 958 -12.04 29.87 5.68
CA VAL A 958 -12.43 30.14 4.29
C VAL A 958 -13.22 31.45 4.20
N ASP A 959 -14.14 31.71 5.13
CA ASP A 959 -14.93 32.94 5.13
C ASP A 959 -14.06 34.19 5.32
N MET A 960 -13.09 34.11 6.24
CA MET A 960 -12.09 35.17 6.45
C MET A 960 -11.24 35.42 5.20
N VAL A 961 -10.77 34.36 4.55
CA VAL A 961 -9.94 34.46 3.33
C VAL A 961 -10.75 35.01 2.16
N VAL A 962 -11.97 34.51 1.93
CA VAL A 962 -12.85 34.97 0.84
C VAL A 962 -13.15 36.46 0.98
N ALA A 963 -13.37 36.96 2.20
CA ALA A 963 -13.55 38.38 2.45
C ALA A 963 -12.28 39.18 2.12
N ALA A 964 -11.10 38.67 2.47
CA ALA A 964 -9.82 39.34 2.25
C ALA A 964 -9.35 39.36 0.78
N ILE A 965 -9.73 38.36 -0.02
CA ILE A 965 -9.29 38.25 -1.42
C ILE A 965 -10.25 38.87 -2.43
N ALA A 966 -11.41 39.38 -2.00
CA ALA A 966 -12.39 40.01 -2.87
C ALA A 966 -11.76 41.16 -3.70
N PRO A 967 -12.05 41.27 -5.01
CA PRO A 967 -13.09 40.57 -5.78
C PRO A 967 -12.66 39.22 -6.38
N ARG A 968 -11.48 38.67 -6.04
CA ARG A 968 -11.01 37.37 -6.56
C ARG A 968 -11.79 36.21 -5.92
N ARG A 969 -11.86 35.09 -6.64
CA ARG A 969 -12.43 33.82 -6.13
C ARG A 969 -11.35 32.93 -5.53
N LEU A 970 -11.72 32.05 -4.61
CA LEU A 970 -10.86 30.97 -4.13
C LEU A 970 -11.10 29.73 -5.00
N LEU A 971 -10.08 29.24 -5.70
CA LEU A 971 -10.18 28.04 -6.55
C LEU A 971 -9.38 26.88 -5.96
N LEU A 972 -10.07 25.89 -5.40
CA LEU A 972 -9.49 24.69 -4.80
C LEU A 972 -9.18 23.64 -5.87
N MET A 973 -7.91 23.43 -6.19
CA MET A 973 -7.45 22.36 -7.07
C MET A 973 -7.12 21.12 -6.23
N LEU A 974 -8.11 20.23 -6.10
CA LEU A 974 -8.02 19.01 -5.30
C LEU A 974 -7.51 17.87 -6.19
N ASP A 975 -6.25 17.47 -6.00
CA ASP A 975 -5.61 16.40 -6.76
C ASP A 975 -5.73 15.03 -6.08
N GLU A 976 -5.84 13.98 -6.89
CA GLU A 976 -6.07 12.58 -6.48
C GLU A 976 -7.24 12.41 -5.50
N PHE A 977 -8.39 13.00 -5.82
CA PHE A 977 -9.56 12.99 -4.96
C PHE A 977 -10.12 11.58 -4.68
N ASP A 978 -9.86 10.63 -5.57
CA ASP A 978 -10.19 9.21 -5.41
C ASP A 978 -9.47 8.54 -4.22
N LYS A 979 -8.39 9.12 -3.69
CA LYS A 979 -7.69 8.63 -2.49
C LYS A 979 -8.52 8.70 -1.21
N LEU A 980 -9.50 9.61 -1.14
CA LEU A 980 -10.40 9.67 0.01
C LEU A 980 -11.20 8.38 0.16
N LYS A 981 -11.56 7.70 -0.94
CA LYS A 981 -12.27 6.41 -0.87
C LYS A 981 -11.46 5.36 -0.12
N VAL A 982 -10.17 5.25 -0.42
CA VAL A 982 -9.28 4.28 0.25
C VAL A 982 -9.31 4.49 1.76
N GLY A 983 -9.24 5.74 2.21
CA GLY A 983 -9.34 6.04 3.63
C GLY A 983 -10.73 5.83 4.23
N ILE A 984 -11.81 6.05 3.47
CA ILE A 984 -13.19 5.75 3.89
C ILE A 984 -13.39 4.24 4.05
N ASP A 985 -13.01 3.47 3.03
CA ASP A 985 -13.13 2.01 3.00
C ASP A 985 -12.32 1.36 4.15
N ASN A 986 -11.17 1.95 4.51
CA ASN A 986 -10.32 1.51 5.62
C ASN A 986 -10.71 2.09 6.99
N GLY A 987 -11.74 2.93 7.07
CA GLY A 987 -12.23 3.56 8.31
C GLY A 987 -11.28 4.60 8.92
N VAL A 988 -10.36 5.16 8.13
CA VAL A 988 -9.40 6.21 8.51
C VAL A 988 -9.97 7.60 8.22
N THR A 989 -10.65 7.75 7.08
CA THR A 989 -11.31 8.98 6.64
C THR A 989 -12.82 8.88 6.88
N SER A 990 -13.42 9.92 7.43
CA SER A 990 -14.88 9.98 7.61
C SER A 990 -15.59 10.02 6.25
N PRO A 991 -16.68 9.24 6.06
CA PRO A 991 -17.51 9.32 4.85
C PRO A 991 -18.22 10.67 4.69
N LEU A 992 -18.18 11.56 5.70
CA LEU A 992 -18.75 12.91 5.64
C LEU A 992 -17.83 13.95 4.97
N VAL A 993 -16.54 13.66 4.80
CA VAL A 993 -15.59 14.61 4.18
C VAL A 993 -16.04 15.10 2.79
N PRO A 994 -16.53 14.22 1.88
CA PRO A 994 -17.09 14.63 0.59
C PRO A 994 -18.26 15.60 0.69
N GLU A 995 -19.18 15.33 1.61
CA GLU A 995 -20.37 16.14 1.84
C GLU A 995 -20.01 17.51 2.42
N ASN A 996 -19.03 17.54 3.32
CA ASN A 996 -18.47 18.77 3.87
C ASN A 996 -17.83 19.65 2.78
N ILE A 997 -17.04 19.06 1.88
CA ILE A 997 -16.46 19.80 0.74
C ILE A 997 -17.57 20.32 -0.19
N ARG A 998 -18.60 19.51 -0.46
CA ARG A 998 -19.76 19.95 -1.25
C ARG A 998 -20.44 21.15 -0.61
N ASN A 999 -20.75 21.04 0.68
CA ASN A 999 -21.46 22.06 1.43
C ASN A 999 -20.68 23.38 1.38
N LEU A 1000 -19.34 23.34 1.57
CA LEU A 1000 -18.46 24.49 1.40
C LEU A 1000 -18.61 25.16 0.02
N LEU A 1001 -18.61 24.37 -1.06
CA LEU A 1001 -18.74 24.85 -2.43
C LEU A 1001 -20.14 25.39 -2.76
N GLN A 1002 -21.20 24.76 -2.23
CA GLN A 1002 -22.59 25.16 -2.47
C GLN A 1002 -22.94 26.47 -1.77
N THR A 1003 -22.60 26.57 -0.49
CA THR A 1003 -22.96 27.72 0.38
C THR A 1003 -22.18 28.99 0.05
N ARG A 1004 -21.01 28.89 -0.59
CA ARG A 1004 -20.14 30.05 -0.85
C ARG A 1004 -20.01 30.32 -2.36
N PRO A 1005 -20.51 31.46 -2.88
CA PRO A 1005 -20.47 31.77 -4.31
C PRO A 1005 -19.04 32.03 -4.84
N ASN A 1006 -18.17 32.58 -3.99
CA ASN A 1006 -16.80 32.94 -4.35
C ASN A 1006 -15.77 31.81 -4.15
N VAL A 1007 -16.23 30.60 -3.86
CA VAL A 1007 -15.39 29.40 -3.78
C VAL A 1007 -15.74 28.48 -4.95
N ALA A 1008 -14.72 27.99 -5.64
CA ALA A 1008 -14.83 27.01 -6.72
C ALA A 1008 -13.81 25.88 -6.51
N ALA A 1009 -13.98 24.76 -7.20
CA ALA A 1009 -13.04 23.67 -7.17
C ALA A 1009 -12.79 23.05 -8.55
N ILE A 1010 -11.54 22.64 -8.79
CA ILE A 1010 -11.17 21.66 -9.81
C ILE A 1010 -10.84 20.37 -9.07
N ILE A 1011 -11.58 19.31 -9.34
CA ILE A 1011 -11.42 18.01 -8.69
C ILE A 1011 -10.83 17.05 -9.71
N SER A 1012 -9.63 16.54 -9.43
CA SER A 1012 -8.88 15.61 -10.27
C SER A 1012 -9.03 14.18 -9.73
N GLY A 1013 -9.28 13.21 -10.62
CA GLY A 1013 -9.40 11.81 -10.24
C GLY A 1013 -9.38 10.84 -11.41
N SER A 1014 -9.36 9.53 -11.11
CA SER A 1014 -9.50 8.48 -12.12
C SER A 1014 -10.95 8.32 -12.60
N ARG A 1015 -11.16 7.70 -13.77
CA ARG A 1015 -12.51 7.38 -14.28
C ARG A 1015 -13.32 6.45 -13.36
N ARG A 1016 -12.67 5.82 -12.36
CA ARG A 1016 -13.30 5.08 -11.24
C ARG A 1016 -14.23 5.95 -10.38
N LEU A 1017 -14.16 7.28 -10.53
CA LEU A 1017 -15.20 8.21 -10.08
C LEU A 1017 -16.61 7.81 -10.52
N LYS A 1018 -16.75 7.04 -11.60
CA LYS A 1018 -18.02 6.49 -12.07
C LYS A 1018 -18.74 5.59 -11.03
N ARG A 1019 -18.03 4.68 -10.34
CA ARG A 1019 -18.57 3.84 -9.24
C ARG A 1019 -18.70 4.61 -7.92
N LEU A 1020 -17.80 5.56 -7.67
CA LEU A 1020 -17.88 6.45 -6.50
C LEU A 1020 -19.24 7.17 -6.43
N ARG A 1021 -19.85 7.48 -7.58
CA ARG A 1021 -21.18 8.13 -7.69
C ARG A 1021 -22.33 7.33 -7.09
N GLU A 1022 -22.21 6.02 -6.91
CA GLU A 1022 -23.33 5.15 -6.49
C GLU A 1022 -23.41 4.96 -4.97
N GLU A 1023 -22.28 5.00 -4.24
CA GLU A 1023 -22.28 4.65 -2.80
C GLU A 1023 -22.09 5.84 -1.85
N TYR A 1024 -21.32 6.88 -2.22
CA TYR A 1024 -20.98 7.99 -1.30
C TYR A 1024 -20.91 9.38 -1.96
N TRP A 1025 -20.88 9.47 -3.29
CA TRP A 1025 -20.46 10.68 -3.99
C TRP A 1025 -21.52 11.32 -4.90
N SER A 1026 -22.77 10.85 -4.89
CA SER A 1026 -23.89 11.47 -5.63
C SER A 1026 -24.00 13.00 -5.42
N ALA A 1027 -23.49 13.45 -4.26
CA ALA A 1027 -23.47 14.81 -3.79
C ALA A 1027 -22.58 15.79 -4.61
N LEU A 1028 -21.33 15.43 -4.95
CA LEU A 1028 -20.39 16.32 -5.65
C LEU A 1028 -20.49 16.27 -7.18
N PHE A 1029 -20.90 15.11 -7.73
CA PHE A 1029 -20.80 14.82 -9.17
C PHE A 1029 -22.06 15.13 -9.97
N GLY A 1030 -23.15 15.53 -9.31
CA GLY A 1030 -24.43 15.89 -9.93
C GLY A 1030 -24.50 17.31 -10.53
N PHE A 1031 -23.54 18.19 -10.22
CA PHE A 1031 -23.58 19.62 -10.59
C PHE A 1031 -22.29 20.19 -11.20
N GLY A 1032 -21.24 19.38 -11.44
CA GLY A 1032 -19.94 19.84 -11.97
C GLY A 1032 -19.78 19.66 -13.49
N HIS A 1033 -19.04 20.56 -14.14
CA HIS A 1033 -18.67 20.44 -15.55
C HIS A 1033 -17.52 19.44 -15.72
N ARG A 1034 -17.64 18.51 -16.66
CA ARG A 1034 -16.67 17.39 -16.83
C ARG A 1034 -15.75 17.65 -17.99
N ILE A 1035 -14.45 17.51 -17.75
CA ILE A 1035 -13.40 17.61 -18.76
C ILE A 1035 -12.62 16.30 -18.75
N GLY A 1036 -12.68 15.57 -19.86
CA GLY A 1036 -11.94 14.34 -20.07
C GLY A 1036 -10.47 14.61 -20.40
N VAL A 1037 -9.55 13.84 -19.80
CA VAL A 1037 -8.11 13.88 -20.06
C VAL A 1037 -7.69 12.55 -20.67
N ASP A 1038 -7.78 12.47 -21.99
CA ASP A 1038 -7.39 11.30 -22.80
C ASP A 1038 -5.87 11.21 -23.00
N PRO A 1039 -5.32 10.06 -23.45
CA PRO A 1039 -3.95 9.97 -23.97
C PRO A 1039 -3.67 10.98 -25.10
N LEU A 1040 -2.39 11.24 -25.37
CA LEU A 1040 -2.00 12.16 -26.46
C LEU A 1040 -2.40 11.59 -27.83
N ALA A 1041 -2.68 12.47 -28.80
CA ALA A 1041 -2.82 12.02 -30.18
C ALA A 1041 -1.46 11.51 -30.71
N PRO A 1042 -1.41 10.53 -31.64
CA PRO A 1042 -0.16 10.03 -32.20
C PRO A 1042 0.75 11.12 -32.78
N SER A 1043 0.18 12.16 -33.39
CA SER A 1043 0.92 13.33 -33.88
C SER A 1043 1.57 14.14 -32.75
N GLU A 1044 0.89 14.28 -31.62
CA GLU A 1044 1.41 14.98 -30.42
C GLU A 1044 2.49 14.15 -29.72
N VAL A 1045 2.40 12.81 -29.77
CA VAL A 1045 3.46 11.91 -29.33
C VAL A 1045 4.70 12.09 -30.22
N ALA A 1046 4.54 12.13 -31.55
CA ALA A 1046 5.65 12.36 -32.47
C ALA A 1046 6.36 13.70 -32.19
N ASP A 1047 5.60 14.77 -31.91
CA ASP A 1047 6.14 16.08 -31.52
C ASP A 1047 6.90 16.02 -30.19
N LEU A 1048 6.31 15.39 -29.17
CA LEU A 1048 6.93 15.21 -27.85
C LEU A 1048 8.22 14.37 -27.94
N VAL A 1049 8.27 13.37 -28.82
CA VAL A 1049 9.46 12.54 -29.03
C VAL A 1049 10.55 13.31 -29.78
N ARG A 1050 10.22 13.98 -30.89
CA ARG A 1050 11.22 14.57 -31.81
C ARG A 1050 11.76 15.93 -31.35
N ARG A 1051 10.87 16.86 -30.98
CA ARG A 1051 11.26 18.27 -30.79
C ARG A 1051 12.25 18.51 -29.64
N PRO A 1052 12.19 17.81 -28.50
CA PRO A 1052 13.12 18.06 -27.39
C PRO A 1052 14.58 17.67 -27.68
N VAL A 1053 14.81 16.80 -28.67
CA VAL A 1053 16.13 16.21 -28.98
C VAL A 1053 16.60 16.51 -30.41
N GLU A 1054 15.95 17.47 -31.07
CA GLU A 1054 16.29 17.91 -32.41
C GLU A 1054 17.77 18.30 -32.49
N GLY A 1055 18.50 17.71 -33.47
CA GLY A 1055 19.94 17.89 -33.64
C GLY A 1055 20.84 17.08 -32.69
N ARG A 1056 20.27 16.29 -31.75
CA ARG A 1056 21.01 15.40 -30.83
C ARG A 1056 20.75 13.92 -31.11
N LEU A 1057 19.49 13.56 -31.39
CA LEU A 1057 19.02 12.22 -31.73
C LEU A 1057 18.04 12.26 -32.91
N ALA A 1058 18.07 11.25 -33.76
CA ALA A 1058 17.12 11.06 -34.85
C ALA A 1058 16.29 9.78 -34.66
N PHE A 1059 14.97 9.90 -34.52
CA PHE A 1059 14.05 8.75 -34.41
C PHE A 1059 13.49 8.35 -35.77
N SER A 1060 13.56 7.06 -36.12
CA SER A 1060 12.85 6.52 -37.28
C SER A 1060 11.32 6.55 -37.07
N GLU A 1061 10.56 6.46 -38.16
CA GLU A 1061 9.10 6.41 -38.07
C GLU A 1061 8.62 5.16 -37.32
N ASP A 1062 9.25 4.01 -37.57
CA ASP A 1062 8.96 2.76 -36.85
C ASP A 1062 9.25 2.86 -35.35
N ALA A 1063 10.31 3.58 -34.95
CA ALA A 1063 10.60 3.83 -33.54
C ALA A 1063 9.48 4.63 -32.85
N ILE A 1064 8.95 5.65 -33.53
CA ILE A 1064 7.85 6.47 -33.01
C ILE A 1064 6.56 5.68 -32.97
N GLN A 1065 6.28 4.85 -33.98
CA GLN A 1065 5.13 3.95 -33.97
C GLN A 1065 5.23 2.95 -32.82
N THR A 1066 6.41 2.38 -32.57
CA THR A 1066 6.67 1.51 -31.42
C THR A 1066 6.45 2.25 -30.10
N ILE A 1067 7.01 3.45 -29.91
CA ILE A 1067 6.77 4.28 -28.70
C ILE A 1067 5.26 4.52 -28.51
N THR A 1068 4.57 4.94 -29.57
CA THR A 1068 3.13 5.27 -29.56
C THR A 1068 2.31 4.06 -29.13
N ARG A 1069 2.52 2.90 -29.76
CA ARG A 1069 1.83 1.64 -29.46
C ARG A 1069 2.13 1.15 -28.04
N THR A 1070 3.41 1.04 -27.70
CA THR A 1070 3.88 0.42 -26.45
C THR A 1070 3.46 1.22 -25.22
N THR A 1071 3.41 2.55 -25.33
CA THR A 1071 3.01 3.46 -24.24
C THR A 1071 1.51 3.80 -24.20
N ALA A 1072 0.73 3.31 -25.17
CA ALA A 1072 -0.68 3.70 -25.37
C ALA A 1072 -0.88 5.22 -25.37
N CYS A 1073 0.08 5.95 -25.94
CA CYS A 1073 0.15 7.43 -25.98
C CYS A 1073 0.05 8.13 -24.61
N GLN A 1074 0.31 7.46 -23.49
CA GLN A 1074 0.25 8.09 -22.18
C GLN A 1074 1.47 9.00 -21.97
N PRO A 1075 1.31 10.31 -21.73
CA PRO A 1075 2.43 11.26 -21.70
C PRO A 1075 3.56 10.86 -20.75
N TYR A 1076 3.22 10.39 -19.55
CA TYR A 1076 4.22 9.92 -18.57
C TYR A 1076 5.04 8.74 -19.08
N LEU A 1077 4.40 7.76 -19.74
CA LEU A 1077 5.08 6.57 -20.26
C LEU A 1077 5.89 6.90 -21.50
N VAL A 1078 5.40 7.79 -22.37
CA VAL A 1078 6.18 8.33 -23.49
C VAL A 1078 7.44 9.00 -22.98
N GLN A 1079 7.32 9.94 -22.03
CA GLN A 1079 8.50 10.63 -21.51
C GLN A 1079 9.44 9.71 -20.74
N SER A 1080 8.92 8.75 -19.96
CA SER A 1080 9.75 7.78 -19.24
C SER A 1080 10.52 6.87 -20.19
N LEU A 1081 9.86 6.37 -21.24
CA LEU A 1081 10.49 5.55 -22.26
C LEU A 1081 11.52 6.35 -23.05
N CYS A 1082 11.21 7.57 -23.48
CA CYS A 1082 12.12 8.44 -24.20
C CYS A 1082 13.32 8.88 -23.35
N ALA A 1083 13.14 9.16 -22.06
CA ALA A 1083 14.24 9.41 -21.13
C ALA A 1083 15.18 8.20 -21.09
N ARG A 1084 14.62 6.99 -21.02
CA ARG A 1084 15.40 5.76 -21.02
C ARG A 1084 16.12 5.50 -22.34
N VAL A 1085 15.44 5.71 -23.47
CA VAL A 1085 16.04 5.66 -24.80
C VAL A 1085 17.20 6.65 -24.90
N PHE A 1086 17.04 7.88 -24.38
CA PHE A 1086 18.09 8.89 -24.38
C PHE A 1086 19.31 8.48 -23.54
N GLU A 1087 19.09 7.90 -22.35
CA GLU A 1087 20.17 7.37 -21.52
C GLU A 1087 20.93 6.24 -22.21
N LEU A 1088 20.22 5.28 -22.81
CA LEU A 1088 20.83 4.17 -23.54
C LEU A 1088 21.55 4.67 -24.78
N ALA A 1089 20.96 5.61 -25.52
CA ALA A 1089 21.58 6.23 -26.67
C ALA A 1089 22.87 6.96 -26.31
N LYS A 1090 22.91 7.66 -25.17
CA LYS A 1090 24.12 8.30 -24.67
C LYS A 1090 25.19 7.28 -24.26
N ARG A 1091 24.79 6.19 -23.60
CA ARG A 1091 25.71 5.12 -23.14
C ARG A 1091 26.30 4.33 -24.31
N ASN A 1092 25.48 4.03 -25.30
CA ASN A 1092 25.84 3.21 -26.46
C ASN A 1092 26.21 4.05 -27.70
N ASN A 1093 26.33 5.38 -27.54
CA ASN A 1093 26.60 6.35 -28.60
C ASN A 1093 25.67 6.24 -29.82
N TRP A 1094 24.39 5.89 -29.61
CA TRP A 1094 23.38 5.84 -30.67
C TRP A 1094 22.97 7.24 -31.08
N ARG A 1095 23.15 7.59 -32.36
CA ARG A 1095 22.65 8.86 -32.94
C ARG A 1095 21.32 8.70 -33.65
N ARG A 1096 21.00 7.47 -34.07
CA ARG A 1096 19.73 7.08 -34.70
C ARG A 1096 19.03 6.04 -33.85
N ILE A 1097 17.75 6.23 -33.60
CA ILE A 1097 16.89 5.33 -32.81
C ILE A 1097 15.90 4.65 -33.75
N ARG A 1098 15.94 3.32 -33.81
CA ARG A 1098 15.00 2.45 -34.54
C ARG A 1098 14.11 1.72 -33.52
N ALA A 1099 13.22 0.85 -34.00
CA ALA A 1099 12.30 0.11 -33.13
C ALA A 1099 13.03 -0.79 -32.13
N ALA A 1100 14.15 -1.40 -32.52
CA ALA A 1100 14.92 -2.31 -31.66
C ALA A 1100 15.47 -1.61 -30.40
N GLU A 1101 16.01 -0.39 -30.54
CA GLU A 1101 16.53 0.37 -29.41
C GLU A 1101 15.41 0.84 -28.47
N VAL A 1102 14.21 1.10 -29.02
CA VAL A 1102 13.02 1.39 -28.22
C VAL A 1102 12.56 0.15 -27.45
N ASP A 1103 12.57 -1.03 -28.06
CA ASP A 1103 12.18 -2.29 -27.43
C ASP A 1103 13.17 -2.70 -26.32
N ASP A 1104 14.47 -2.44 -26.52
CA ASP A 1104 15.50 -2.60 -25.48
C ASP A 1104 15.25 -1.64 -24.30
N ALA A 1105 15.02 -0.35 -24.59
CA ALA A 1105 14.67 0.63 -23.57
C ALA A 1105 13.41 0.27 -22.79
N ALA A 1106 12.37 -0.23 -23.48
CA ALA A 1106 11.13 -0.70 -22.87
C ALA A 1106 11.38 -1.91 -21.96
N SER A 1107 12.17 -2.86 -22.42
CA SER A 1107 12.55 -4.07 -21.68
C SER A 1107 13.33 -3.80 -20.39
N HIS A 1108 14.10 -2.70 -20.37
CA HIS A 1108 14.79 -2.20 -19.18
C HIS A 1108 13.87 -1.37 -18.27
N MET A 1109 12.95 -0.59 -18.85
CA MET A 1109 12.02 0.26 -18.10
C MET A 1109 11.06 -0.55 -17.22
N VAL A 1110 10.72 -1.79 -17.61
CA VAL A 1110 9.79 -2.66 -16.87
C VAL A 1110 10.45 -3.45 -15.73
N TYR A 1111 11.78 -3.42 -15.57
CA TYR A 1111 12.47 -4.31 -14.62
C TYR A 1111 12.18 -3.99 -13.13
N ASP A 1112 12.04 -2.71 -12.77
CA ASP A 1112 11.81 -2.27 -11.37
C ASP A 1112 10.80 -1.11 -11.30
N ASN A 1113 9.68 -1.23 -12.01
CA ASN A 1113 8.71 -0.14 -12.10
C ASN A 1113 7.51 -0.37 -11.20
N GLU A 1114 7.50 0.34 -10.06
CA GLU A 1114 6.42 0.32 -9.08
C GLU A 1114 5.04 0.65 -9.70
N HIS A 1115 5.00 1.44 -10.79
CA HIS A 1115 3.75 1.77 -11.47
C HIS A 1115 2.98 0.52 -11.93
N PHE A 1116 3.65 -0.41 -12.63
CA PHE A 1116 3.02 -1.62 -13.15
C PHE A 1116 2.64 -2.59 -12.02
N ARG A 1117 3.47 -2.68 -10.98
CA ARG A 1117 3.15 -3.45 -9.76
C ARG A 1117 1.87 -2.94 -9.10
N VAL A 1118 1.69 -1.62 -9.00
CA VAL A 1118 0.46 -1.03 -8.43
C VAL A 1118 -0.76 -1.29 -9.33
N LEU A 1119 -0.61 -1.21 -10.66
CA LEU A 1119 -1.68 -1.55 -11.59
C LEU A 1119 -2.10 -3.03 -11.47
N TRP A 1120 -1.12 -3.93 -11.42
CA TRP A 1120 -1.31 -5.36 -11.20
C TRP A 1120 -2.02 -5.68 -9.89
N ASN A 1121 -1.59 -5.07 -8.79
CA ASN A 1121 -2.23 -5.25 -7.49
C ASN A 1121 -3.67 -4.70 -7.48
N SER A 1122 -3.96 -3.66 -8.26
CA SER A 1122 -5.29 -3.06 -8.33
C SER A 1122 -6.35 -3.97 -8.96
N ALA A 1123 -5.96 -5.03 -9.67
CA ALA A 1123 -6.87 -6.07 -10.15
C ALA A 1123 -7.58 -6.83 -8.99
N ALA A 1124 -7.05 -6.73 -7.76
CA ALA A 1124 -7.61 -7.24 -6.51
C ALA A 1124 -7.69 -8.77 -6.35
N THR A 1125 -8.21 -9.51 -7.34
CA THR A 1125 -8.37 -10.97 -7.27
C THR A 1125 -7.38 -11.69 -8.18
N GLU A 1126 -7.05 -12.93 -7.83
CA GLU A 1126 -6.12 -13.76 -8.60
C GLU A 1126 -6.71 -14.15 -9.95
N ARG A 1127 -8.04 -14.36 -10.03
CA ARG A 1127 -8.79 -14.59 -11.27
C ARG A 1127 -8.72 -13.40 -12.23
N ARG A 1128 -8.88 -12.17 -11.75
CA ARG A 1128 -8.76 -10.95 -12.58
C ARG A 1128 -7.36 -10.75 -13.11
N ARG A 1129 -6.34 -11.02 -12.29
CA ARG A 1129 -4.93 -11.02 -12.73
C ARG A 1129 -4.67 -12.05 -13.82
N TYR A 1130 -5.28 -13.22 -13.71
CA TYR A 1130 -5.18 -14.25 -14.75
C TYR A 1130 -5.91 -13.86 -16.04
N LEU A 1131 -7.07 -13.19 -15.97
CA LEU A 1131 -7.73 -12.59 -17.14
C LEU A 1131 -6.85 -11.56 -17.86
N LEU A 1132 -6.14 -10.70 -17.14
CA LEU A 1132 -5.17 -9.75 -17.74
C LEU A 1132 -4.06 -10.48 -18.50
N TRP A 1133 -3.59 -11.58 -17.94
CA TRP A 1133 -2.56 -12.41 -18.56
C TRP A 1133 -3.08 -13.11 -19.83
N LEU A 1134 -4.32 -13.59 -19.83
CA LEU A 1134 -4.99 -14.14 -21.02
C LEU A 1134 -5.12 -13.08 -22.12
N CYS A 1135 -5.56 -11.87 -21.79
CA CYS A 1135 -5.64 -10.75 -22.73
C CYS A 1135 -4.29 -10.35 -23.32
N HIS A 1136 -3.18 -10.55 -22.59
CA HIS A 1136 -1.82 -10.31 -23.10
C HIS A 1136 -1.34 -11.42 -24.04
N ARG A 1137 -1.64 -12.69 -23.76
CA ARG A 1137 -1.15 -13.81 -24.59
C ARG A 1137 -1.99 -14.13 -25.81
N LEU A 1138 -3.24 -13.71 -25.82
CA LEU A 1138 -4.14 -13.87 -26.97
C LEU A 1138 -4.07 -12.69 -27.94
N VAL A 1139 -3.07 -11.80 -27.79
CA VAL A 1139 -2.85 -10.63 -28.67
C VAL A 1139 -2.68 -11.03 -30.15
N ASP A 1140 -2.15 -12.23 -30.42
CA ASP A 1140 -1.97 -12.75 -31.79
C ASP A 1140 -3.27 -13.37 -32.38
N GLU A 1141 -4.33 -13.50 -31.58
CA GLU A 1141 -5.69 -13.92 -32.01
C GLU A 1141 -6.73 -12.77 -31.84
N PRO A 1142 -6.45 -11.53 -32.30
CA PRO A 1142 -7.21 -10.34 -31.90
C PRO A 1142 -8.68 -10.42 -32.29
N HIS A 1143 -9.00 -11.04 -33.44
CA HIS A 1143 -10.36 -11.16 -33.96
C HIS A 1143 -11.28 -12.13 -33.18
N ARG A 1144 -10.82 -12.74 -32.08
CA ARG A 1144 -11.60 -13.70 -31.30
C ARG A 1144 -11.65 -13.43 -29.79
N MET A 1145 -10.99 -12.38 -29.27
CA MET A 1145 -10.98 -12.07 -27.84
C MET A 1145 -12.32 -11.51 -27.33
N ASN A 1146 -13.38 -12.31 -27.38
CA ASN A 1146 -14.69 -12.01 -26.79
C ASN A 1146 -14.85 -12.68 -25.42
N ALA A 1147 -15.90 -12.33 -24.69
CA ALA A 1147 -16.16 -12.87 -23.35
C ALA A 1147 -16.28 -14.40 -23.37
N ALA A 1148 -16.89 -14.98 -24.41
CA ALA A 1148 -17.04 -16.43 -24.54
C ALA A 1148 -15.68 -17.15 -24.65
N LEU A 1149 -14.75 -16.63 -25.45
CA LEU A 1149 -13.40 -17.20 -25.56
C LEU A 1149 -12.64 -17.08 -24.24
N LEU A 1150 -12.72 -15.94 -23.55
CA LEU A 1150 -12.05 -15.75 -22.27
C LEU A 1150 -12.60 -16.71 -21.21
N THR A 1151 -13.93 -16.89 -21.15
CA THR A 1151 -14.58 -17.89 -20.27
C THR A 1151 -14.11 -19.30 -20.62
N GLN A 1152 -14.09 -19.67 -21.90
CA GLN A 1152 -13.60 -20.98 -22.35
C GLN A 1152 -12.15 -21.22 -21.91
N ARG A 1153 -11.26 -20.24 -22.09
CA ARG A 1153 -9.84 -20.36 -21.70
C ARG A 1153 -9.66 -20.41 -20.18
N LEU A 1154 -10.54 -19.78 -19.40
CA LEU A 1154 -10.57 -19.95 -17.94
C LEU A 1154 -10.96 -21.37 -17.54
N GLU A 1155 -12.00 -21.93 -18.17
CA GLU A 1155 -12.45 -23.30 -17.94
C GLU A 1155 -11.37 -24.33 -18.30
N GLU A 1156 -10.74 -24.19 -19.48
CA GLU A 1156 -9.60 -25.02 -19.91
C GLU A 1156 -8.42 -24.95 -18.93
N ALA A 1157 -8.23 -23.79 -18.29
CA ALA A 1157 -7.18 -23.58 -17.28
C ALA A 1157 -7.54 -24.13 -15.89
N GLY A 1158 -8.76 -24.65 -15.70
CA GLY A 1158 -9.28 -25.18 -14.42
C GLY A 1158 -9.93 -24.14 -13.51
N VAL A 1159 -10.12 -22.90 -13.98
CA VAL A 1159 -10.75 -21.80 -13.24
C VAL A 1159 -12.26 -21.80 -13.57
N VAL A 1160 -13.01 -22.67 -12.88
CA VAL A 1160 -14.45 -22.82 -13.12
C VAL A 1160 -15.23 -21.81 -12.27
N VAL A 1161 -15.88 -20.84 -12.92
CA VAL A 1161 -16.69 -19.80 -12.27
C VAL A 1161 -17.98 -19.52 -13.07
N PRO A 1162 -19.05 -19.01 -12.44
CA PRO A 1162 -20.25 -18.58 -13.15
C PRO A 1162 -19.94 -17.50 -14.20
N VAL A 1163 -20.61 -17.54 -15.35
CA VAL A 1163 -20.43 -16.56 -16.45
C VAL A 1163 -20.66 -15.13 -15.99
N ASP A 1164 -21.68 -14.90 -15.15
CA ASP A 1164 -22.00 -13.57 -14.60
C ASP A 1164 -20.81 -12.97 -13.83
N LEU A 1165 -20.02 -13.81 -13.15
CA LEU A 1165 -18.85 -13.38 -12.39
C LEU A 1165 -17.68 -12.97 -13.32
N VAL A 1166 -17.55 -13.62 -14.48
CA VAL A 1166 -16.56 -13.24 -15.50
C VAL A 1166 -16.94 -11.91 -16.13
N ASP A 1167 -18.22 -11.69 -16.43
CA ASP A 1167 -18.71 -10.41 -16.94
C ASP A 1167 -18.45 -9.27 -15.94
N ASP A 1168 -18.69 -9.50 -14.65
CA ASP A 1168 -18.40 -8.52 -13.60
C ASP A 1168 -16.90 -8.24 -13.45
N ASP A 1169 -16.05 -9.26 -13.60
CA ASP A 1169 -14.60 -9.10 -13.60
C ASP A 1169 -14.09 -8.33 -14.83
N LEU A 1170 -14.64 -8.59 -16.01
CA LEU A 1170 -14.31 -7.85 -17.23
C LEU A 1170 -14.76 -6.39 -17.13
N ARG A 1171 -15.98 -6.13 -16.62
CA ARG A 1171 -16.45 -4.77 -16.32
C ARG A 1171 -15.51 -4.10 -15.32
N PHE A 1172 -15.13 -4.79 -14.24
CA PHE A 1172 -14.18 -4.28 -13.25
C PHE A 1172 -12.87 -3.87 -13.90
N LEU A 1173 -12.24 -4.75 -14.71
CA LEU A 1173 -10.97 -4.48 -15.37
C LEU A 1173 -11.05 -3.37 -16.43
N ILE A 1174 -12.17 -3.24 -17.14
CA ILE A 1174 -12.45 -2.11 -18.04
C ILE A 1174 -12.53 -0.80 -17.27
N GLU A 1175 -13.23 -0.79 -16.14
CA GLU A 1175 -13.32 0.41 -15.29
C GLU A 1175 -11.99 0.81 -14.66
N LEU A 1176 -11.09 -0.16 -14.43
CA LEU A 1176 -9.72 0.11 -14.04
C LEU A 1176 -8.84 0.54 -15.23
N GLU A 1177 -9.36 0.46 -16.45
CA GLU A 1177 -8.66 0.72 -17.71
C GLU A 1177 -7.41 -0.14 -17.86
N LEU A 1178 -7.45 -1.35 -17.31
CA LEU A 1178 -6.44 -2.37 -17.53
C LEU A 1178 -6.73 -3.17 -18.80
N ILE A 1179 -8.01 -3.23 -19.20
CA ILE A 1179 -8.50 -3.82 -20.44
C ILE A 1179 -9.34 -2.78 -21.19
N GLY A 1180 -9.16 -2.68 -22.51
CA GLY A 1180 -10.00 -1.89 -23.41
C GLY A 1180 -11.07 -2.74 -24.09
N LEU A 1181 -12.16 -2.10 -24.51
CA LEU A 1181 -13.23 -2.72 -25.28
C LEU A 1181 -13.30 -2.09 -26.69
N ARG A 1182 -13.12 -2.90 -27.73
CA ARG A 1182 -13.33 -2.48 -29.13
C ARG A 1182 -14.57 -3.16 -29.70
N ASN A 1183 -15.47 -2.36 -30.26
CA ASN A 1183 -16.60 -2.89 -31.00
C ASN A 1183 -16.16 -3.19 -32.44
N THR A 1184 -16.23 -4.45 -32.83
CA THR A 1184 -15.91 -4.92 -34.18
C THR A 1184 -17.16 -5.48 -34.85
N GLU A 1185 -17.08 -5.80 -36.15
CA GLU A 1185 -18.15 -6.49 -36.87
C GLU A 1185 -18.51 -7.86 -36.26
N HIS A 1186 -17.63 -8.45 -35.46
CA HIS A 1186 -17.81 -9.72 -34.76
C HIS A 1186 -18.22 -9.54 -33.28
N GLY A 1187 -18.59 -8.33 -32.87
CA GLY A 1187 -19.00 -8.01 -31.50
C GLY A 1187 -17.88 -7.36 -30.66
N PRO A 1188 -18.10 -7.21 -29.34
CA PRO A 1188 -17.16 -6.59 -28.42
C PRO A 1188 -15.92 -7.46 -28.21
N GLN A 1189 -14.74 -6.87 -28.39
CA GLN A 1189 -13.44 -7.50 -28.19
C GLN A 1189 -12.65 -6.81 -27.09
N TYR A 1190 -11.99 -7.62 -26.26
CA TYR A 1190 -11.23 -7.18 -25.09
C TYR A 1190 -9.73 -7.21 -25.40
N GLU A 1191 -9.02 -6.12 -25.15
CA GLU A 1191 -7.56 -6.03 -25.36
C GLU A 1191 -6.87 -5.45 -24.12
N LEU A 1192 -5.60 -5.80 -23.89
CA LEU A 1192 -4.83 -5.17 -22.82
C LEU A 1192 -4.67 -3.67 -23.13
N ALA A 1193 -5.10 -2.81 -22.21
CA ALA A 1193 -5.12 -1.35 -22.44
C ALA A 1193 -3.71 -0.74 -22.50
N LEU A 1194 -2.71 -1.41 -21.92
CA LEU A 1194 -1.33 -0.94 -21.87
C LEU A 1194 -0.32 -2.04 -22.22
N PRO A 1195 0.24 -2.06 -23.44
CA PRO A 1195 1.15 -3.13 -23.87
C PRO A 1195 2.42 -3.27 -23.02
N LEU A 1196 2.97 -2.17 -22.46
CA LEU A 1196 4.09 -2.23 -21.51
C LEU A 1196 3.81 -3.07 -20.26
N MET A 1197 2.55 -3.12 -19.83
CA MET A 1197 2.14 -3.98 -18.72
C MET A 1197 2.30 -5.46 -19.09
N GLY A 1198 2.08 -5.81 -20.36
CA GLY A 1198 2.35 -7.13 -20.92
C GLY A 1198 3.80 -7.56 -20.79
N LEU A 1199 4.72 -6.68 -21.18
CA LEU A 1199 6.17 -6.90 -21.04
C LEU A 1199 6.58 -7.02 -19.56
N TRP A 1200 5.98 -6.20 -18.69
CA TRP A 1200 6.19 -6.30 -17.25
C TRP A 1200 5.72 -7.64 -16.68
N MET A 1201 4.51 -8.11 -17.04
CA MET A 1201 3.96 -9.39 -16.61
C MET A 1201 4.86 -10.55 -17.02
N ASN A 1202 5.33 -10.58 -18.28
CA ASN A 1202 6.21 -11.63 -18.78
C ASN A 1202 7.54 -11.75 -18.00
N LYS A 1203 8.03 -10.66 -17.41
CA LYS A 1203 9.30 -10.64 -16.67
C LYS A 1203 9.14 -10.85 -15.17
N ASN A 1204 8.03 -10.41 -14.57
CA ASN A 1204 7.85 -10.38 -13.12
C ASN A 1204 6.90 -11.43 -12.58
N GLU A 1205 6.00 -11.98 -13.41
CA GLU A 1205 4.96 -12.90 -12.96
C GLU A 1205 5.08 -14.24 -13.68
N ASP A 1206 5.02 -15.33 -12.91
CA ASP A 1206 4.97 -16.69 -13.46
C ASP A 1206 3.51 -17.05 -13.80
N ALA A 1207 3.30 -17.31 -15.09
CA ALA A 1207 2.03 -17.70 -15.69
C ALA A 1207 1.32 -18.87 -15.00
N GLU A 1208 2.09 -19.92 -14.70
CA GLU A 1208 1.59 -21.17 -14.16
C GLU A 1208 1.32 -21.01 -12.66
N ALA A 1209 2.15 -20.23 -11.96
CA ALA A 1209 1.89 -19.85 -10.58
C ALA A 1209 0.63 -18.98 -10.45
N GLN A 1210 0.41 -18.04 -11.38
CA GLN A 1210 -0.78 -17.19 -11.40
C GLN A 1210 -2.04 -18.01 -11.71
N ARG A 1211 -1.97 -18.94 -12.67
CA ARG A 1211 -3.05 -19.89 -12.96
C ARG A 1211 -3.43 -20.69 -11.72
N ARG A 1212 -2.46 -21.27 -11.01
CA ARG A 1212 -2.72 -22.05 -9.78
C ARG A 1212 -3.38 -21.21 -8.69
N ARG A 1213 -2.96 -19.96 -8.51
CA ARG A 1213 -3.59 -19.02 -7.57
C ARG A 1213 -5.05 -18.73 -7.94
N ALA A 1214 -5.34 -18.49 -9.22
CA ALA A 1214 -6.70 -18.30 -9.72
C ALA A 1214 -7.59 -19.56 -9.56
N VAL A 1215 -7.03 -20.76 -9.78
CA VAL A 1215 -7.73 -22.04 -9.55
C VAL A 1215 -8.05 -22.22 -8.08
N ASN A 1216 -7.09 -21.97 -7.19
CA ASN A 1216 -7.29 -22.05 -5.74
C ASN A 1216 -8.35 -21.05 -5.26
N GLU A 1217 -8.37 -19.83 -5.80
CA GLU A 1217 -9.39 -18.81 -5.51
C GLU A 1217 -10.79 -19.25 -5.99
N ALA A 1218 -10.89 -19.89 -7.16
CA ALA A 1218 -12.17 -20.37 -7.69
C ALA A 1218 -12.70 -21.62 -6.96
N GLN A 1219 -11.82 -22.51 -6.49
CA GLN A 1219 -12.18 -23.72 -5.76
C GLN A 1219 -12.33 -23.48 -4.25
N GLY A 1220 -11.64 -22.48 -3.72
CA GLY A 1220 -11.67 -22.06 -2.32
C GLY A 1220 -12.64 -20.91 -2.09
N GLY A 1221 -13.94 -21.15 -2.29
CA GLY A 1221 -14.99 -20.29 -1.74
C GLY A 1221 -14.98 -20.36 -0.21
N VAL A 1222 -14.08 -19.60 0.41
CA VAL A 1222 -14.01 -19.01 1.77
C VAL A 1222 -12.52 -18.83 2.13
N SER A 1223 -12.00 -17.63 1.87
CA SER A 1223 -10.93 -16.97 2.64
C SER A 1223 -10.51 -15.66 1.95
N THR A 1224 -11.27 -14.58 2.15
CA THR A 1224 -10.86 -13.31 2.79
C THR A 1224 -11.97 -12.28 2.67
#